data_AF-A0A660UFY7-F1
#
_entry.id   AF-A0A660UFY7-F1
#
_cell.length_a   1.000
_cell.length_b   1.000
_cell.length_c   1.000
_cell.angle_alpha   90.00
_cell.angle_beta   90.00
_cell.angle_gamma   90.00
#
_symmetry.space_group_name_H-M   'P 1'
#
loop_
_entity.id
_entity.type
_entity.pdbx_description
1 polymer ?
#
loop_
_entity_poly.entity_id
_entity_poly.type
_entity_poly.pdbx_seq_one_letter_code
_entity_poly.pdbx_strand_id
1 'polypeptide(L)'
;MDLSSIFPYLVGLAVLLAFSAFFSGSETAIFSLTRLQIQRLRERGDKAGRAVVRFCEDLRRLLATVLIGNTFVNIAFSSLVGSLFIQLFGSARGVSFAIPFNLLVILIFGEITPKVYAMRNPERFALRTARLLWLISLLFTPAYWALKAIVDLLMPKGMEFNDAMTADELRAAFSSREELEEREREIIRTILELQEMEAHEIMVPRTDMVCAEVGERIGDVLKKAEQHGVSKIPVYRDSLDRICGIFYVKDLPIWRRFDVKGMTIEEFLSVRERLLPERSDTLIRKAHFVPETRKLSELLGDFARLKTHMVILVDEYGGTSGLVTLEDVVEELVGDIVDEYDAYELKERMIRAIGDGRYEVSGRAPIRLINRTLKLRLDEEEADTIAGYVIAALGRIPRRGDSVEVEGARIEVAEVDGRRVERVILTKLGLILSALLPAVLGISLSWGAQADPALPLAAAKAIPFVILALLLMGMMGFYSGTETAFVSANRDKFRAMKEEGDRRAERVLELFGMPESILTMTLIGTNLMNISATEMGVMVAKAFRPEDPSWQSAVTTGVMTPIVLIFSELLPKSIFRAKANEVMLRCHRLIRWSYLAMFPVVKLFACFSSAITSMVGEPEERGEVRDELKMLATLGERERAIRPQQRRMIHSVLDLHDKRVGQVMVPLVEMVSVRKGTPVGRFLDLVAQRPFTRYPVYEGRIDEIIGIVNALDVIYSGKEEGTIDPFIRRNVTFVPALKRVDTFLKEFQHALITTPRHLRNPMAFVVNEYGGVIGLVTIEDLVEEIIGTVRDEREEGELISVEGNRMICDGRVEVEELNSRFEMGIPEGEYETLAGYLISLYDGVPPPGEVIETDRFRFVVLESDGKTVRRAKIINKAGKFVEGAA
;
A
#
# COMPACT_ATOMS: atom_id res chain seq x y z
N MET A 1 62.40 -8.60 -24.53
CA MET A 1 61.09 -9.12 -24.94
C MET A 1 60.49 -8.08 -25.87
N ASP A 2 60.24 -8.40 -27.13
CA ASP A 2 59.73 -7.42 -28.11
C ASP A 2 58.30 -7.02 -27.73
N LEU A 3 57.95 -5.73 -27.88
CA LEU A 3 56.59 -5.22 -27.58
C LEU A 3 55.50 -6.00 -28.36
N SER A 4 55.83 -6.53 -29.53
CA SER A 4 54.96 -7.38 -30.35
C SER A 4 54.52 -8.67 -29.64
N SER A 5 55.35 -9.22 -28.75
CA SER A 5 55.05 -10.44 -27.99
C SER A 5 54.15 -10.21 -26.77
N ILE A 6 54.09 -8.97 -26.26
CA ILE A 6 53.31 -8.59 -25.06
C ILE A 6 51.90 -8.10 -25.45
N PHE A 7 51.76 -7.46 -26.61
CA PHE A 7 50.49 -6.96 -27.12
C PHE A 7 49.32 -7.97 -27.09
N PRO A 8 49.46 -9.24 -27.56
CA PRO A 8 48.36 -10.21 -27.50
C PRO A 8 47.96 -10.55 -26.05
N TYR A 9 48.91 -10.55 -25.10
CA TYR A 9 48.57 -10.74 -23.68
C TYR A 9 47.73 -9.59 -23.16
N LEU A 10 48.11 -8.34 -23.46
CA LEU A 10 47.36 -7.17 -23.00
C LEU A 10 45.92 -7.14 -23.56
N VAL A 11 45.74 -7.46 -24.83
CA VAL A 11 44.41 -7.57 -25.45
C VAL A 11 43.60 -8.69 -24.80
N GLY A 12 44.21 -9.87 -24.62
CA GLY A 12 43.57 -11.01 -23.95
C GLY A 12 43.14 -10.69 -22.52
N LEU A 13 44.01 -10.05 -21.73
CA LEU A 13 43.72 -9.59 -20.37
C LEU A 13 42.58 -8.57 -20.36
N ALA A 14 42.59 -7.59 -21.26
CA ALA A 14 41.52 -6.59 -21.32
C ALA A 14 40.16 -7.21 -21.66
N VAL A 15 40.12 -8.15 -22.61
CA VAL A 15 38.89 -8.87 -22.99
C VAL A 15 38.38 -9.73 -21.83
N LEU A 16 39.26 -10.52 -21.19
CA LEU A 16 38.88 -11.36 -20.06
C LEU A 16 38.41 -10.52 -18.86
N LEU A 17 39.06 -9.39 -18.59
CA LEU A 17 38.63 -8.47 -17.54
C LEU A 17 37.24 -7.89 -17.83
N ALA A 18 36.95 -7.54 -19.09
CA ALA A 18 35.62 -7.09 -19.50
C ALA A 18 34.55 -8.18 -19.33
N PHE A 19 34.87 -9.45 -19.62
CA PHE A 19 33.96 -10.56 -19.36
C PHE A 19 33.73 -10.82 -17.86
N SER A 20 34.78 -10.71 -17.04
CA SER A 20 34.68 -10.80 -15.57
C SER A 20 33.72 -9.73 -15.05
N ALA A 21 33.93 -8.48 -15.47
CA ALA A 21 33.04 -7.36 -15.15
C ALA A 21 31.61 -7.56 -15.63
N PHE A 22 31.43 -8.11 -16.83
CA PHE A 22 30.13 -8.43 -17.41
C PHE A 22 29.35 -9.44 -16.57
N PHE A 23 29.96 -10.57 -16.19
CA PHE A 23 29.29 -11.61 -15.39
C PHE A 23 28.97 -11.10 -13.98
N SER A 24 29.97 -10.53 -13.33
CA SER A 24 29.87 -10.00 -11.97
C SER A 24 28.80 -8.91 -11.86
N GLY A 25 28.82 -7.92 -12.77
CA GLY A 25 27.80 -6.87 -12.80
C GLY A 25 26.41 -7.38 -13.19
N SER A 26 26.30 -8.37 -14.08
CA SER A 26 25.00 -8.90 -14.50
C SER A 26 24.28 -9.64 -13.37
N GLU A 27 25.05 -10.34 -12.52
CA GLU A 27 24.55 -10.92 -11.27
C GLU A 27 23.85 -9.83 -10.45
N THR A 28 24.63 -8.83 -10.02
CA THR A 28 24.15 -7.80 -9.09
C THR A 28 23.03 -6.98 -9.72
N ALA A 29 23.08 -6.67 -11.01
CA ALA A 29 22.02 -5.94 -11.70
C ALA A 29 20.68 -6.67 -11.60
N ILE A 30 20.64 -7.97 -11.95
CA ILE A 30 19.39 -8.74 -11.97
C ILE A 30 18.86 -8.99 -10.55
N PHE A 31 19.75 -9.23 -9.58
CA PHE A 31 19.36 -9.37 -8.17
C PHE A 31 18.84 -8.06 -7.54
N SER A 32 19.28 -6.91 -8.06
CA SER A 32 18.89 -5.58 -7.55
C SER A 32 17.61 -5.04 -8.16
N LEU A 33 17.03 -5.69 -9.18
CA LEU A 33 15.81 -5.22 -9.82
C LEU A 33 14.63 -5.28 -8.86
N THR A 34 13.90 -4.16 -8.75
CA THR A 34 12.65 -4.13 -7.99
C THR A 34 11.54 -4.86 -8.75
N ARG A 35 10.51 -5.32 -8.02
CA ARG A 35 9.31 -5.93 -8.62
C ARG A 35 8.69 -5.02 -9.70
N LEU A 36 8.64 -3.73 -9.40
CA LEU A 36 8.14 -2.69 -10.30
C LEU A 36 8.94 -2.62 -11.62
N GLN A 37 10.27 -2.60 -11.54
CA GLN A 37 11.14 -2.60 -12.72
C GLN A 37 10.95 -3.86 -13.56
N ILE A 38 10.85 -5.04 -12.93
CA ILE A 38 10.59 -6.31 -13.63
C ILE A 38 9.25 -6.24 -14.38
N GLN A 39 8.21 -5.71 -13.75
CA GLN A 39 6.89 -5.57 -14.35
C GLN A 39 6.90 -4.57 -15.53
N ARG A 40 7.61 -3.45 -15.42
CA ARG A 40 7.82 -2.52 -16.55
C ARG A 40 8.51 -3.20 -17.73
N LEU A 41 9.54 -4.00 -17.47
CA LEU A 41 10.25 -4.76 -18.50
C LEU A 41 9.34 -5.81 -19.16
N ARG A 42 8.40 -6.39 -18.40
CA ARG A 42 7.39 -7.31 -18.91
C ARG A 42 6.40 -6.60 -19.84
N GLU A 43 5.90 -5.43 -19.45
CA GLU A 43 4.95 -4.61 -20.23
C GLU A 43 5.59 -4.00 -21.49
N ARG A 44 6.85 -3.54 -21.39
CA ARG A 44 7.62 -3.04 -22.53
C ARG A 44 7.77 -4.06 -23.67
N GLY A 45 7.80 -5.35 -23.32
CA GLY A 45 7.72 -6.45 -24.30
C GLY A 45 8.89 -6.53 -25.30
N ASP A 46 10.02 -5.86 -25.07
CA ASP A 46 11.16 -5.92 -25.97
C ASP A 46 11.99 -7.20 -25.76
N LYS A 47 12.87 -7.54 -26.72
CA LYS A 47 13.67 -8.78 -26.65
C LYS A 47 14.62 -8.81 -25.46
N ALA A 48 15.17 -7.66 -25.06
CA ALA A 48 16.08 -7.58 -23.93
C ALA A 48 15.31 -7.70 -22.60
N GLY A 49 14.21 -6.96 -22.44
CA GLY A 49 13.32 -7.06 -21.28
C GLY A 49 12.82 -8.48 -21.03
N ARG A 50 12.35 -9.18 -22.06
CA ARG A 50 11.94 -10.60 -21.94
C ARG A 50 13.07 -11.52 -21.45
N ALA A 51 14.31 -11.28 -21.88
CA ALA A 51 15.44 -12.09 -21.43
C ALA A 51 15.74 -11.83 -19.95
N VAL A 52 15.70 -10.56 -19.50
CA VAL A 52 15.85 -10.19 -18.08
C VAL A 52 14.74 -10.86 -17.24
N VAL A 53 13.48 -10.70 -17.64
CA VAL A 53 12.32 -11.28 -16.94
C VAL A 53 12.46 -12.81 -16.81
N ARG A 54 12.89 -13.51 -17.86
CA ARG A 54 13.16 -14.96 -17.79
C ARG A 54 14.26 -15.34 -16.80
N PHE A 55 15.29 -14.51 -16.66
CA PHE A 55 16.33 -14.75 -15.65
C PHE A 55 15.82 -14.48 -14.24
N CYS A 56 14.96 -13.47 -14.04
CA CYS A 56 14.29 -13.23 -12.76
C CYS A 56 13.39 -14.40 -12.35
N GLU A 57 12.66 -14.99 -13.32
CA GLU A 57 11.77 -16.14 -13.11
C GLU A 57 12.52 -17.46 -12.86
N ASP A 58 13.63 -17.73 -13.57
CA ASP A 58 14.51 -18.89 -13.32
C ASP A 58 15.93 -18.47 -12.96
N LEU A 59 16.08 -18.03 -11.73
CA LEU A 59 17.36 -17.54 -11.22
C LEU A 59 18.44 -18.63 -11.09
N ARG A 60 18.05 -19.92 -11.05
CA ARG A 60 19.03 -21.03 -11.10
C ARG A 60 19.78 -21.04 -12.42
N ARG A 61 19.08 -20.70 -13.52
CA ARG A 61 19.70 -20.53 -14.83
C ARG A 61 20.66 -19.35 -14.86
N LEU A 62 20.29 -18.25 -14.23
CA LEU A 62 21.17 -17.10 -14.07
C LEU A 62 22.44 -17.48 -13.31
N LEU A 63 22.29 -18.06 -12.11
CA LEU A 63 23.41 -18.46 -11.26
C LEU A 63 24.32 -19.47 -11.96
N ALA A 64 23.77 -20.49 -12.64
CA ALA A 64 24.57 -21.43 -13.41
C ALA A 64 25.42 -20.73 -14.48
N THR A 65 24.80 -19.81 -15.22
CA THR A 65 25.45 -19.11 -16.35
C THR A 65 26.55 -18.16 -15.85
N VAL A 66 26.21 -17.34 -14.86
CA VAL A 66 27.09 -16.30 -14.34
C VAL A 66 28.23 -16.89 -13.53
N LEU A 67 27.95 -17.85 -12.65
CA LEU A 67 28.98 -18.41 -11.79
C LEU A 67 30.02 -19.17 -12.59
N ILE A 68 29.58 -20.08 -13.47
CA ILE A 68 30.49 -20.87 -14.31
C ILE A 68 31.28 -19.95 -15.25
N GLY A 69 30.59 -18.99 -15.88
CA GLY A 69 31.22 -18.01 -16.75
C GLY A 69 32.29 -17.17 -16.04
N ASN A 70 31.96 -16.63 -14.86
CA ASN A 70 32.87 -15.82 -14.07
C ASN A 70 34.08 -16.62 -13.59
N THR A 71 33.86 -17.83 -13.04
CA THR A 71 34.94 -18.71 -12.60
C THR A 71 35.87 -19.07 -13.76
N PHE A 72 35.33 -19.43 -14.93
CA PHE A 72 36.13 -19.75 -16.11
C PHE A 72 37.00 -18.57 -16.55
N VAL A 73 36.40 -17.38 -16.66
CA VAL A 73 37.10 -16.16 -17.08
C VAL A 73 38.17 -15.75 -16.08
N ASN A 74 37.89 -15.82 -14.77
CA ASN A 74 38.85 -15.47 -13.73
C ASN A 74 40.04 -16.44 -13.69
N ILE A 75 39.82 -17.75 -13.90
CA ILE A 75 40.90 -18.74 -14.01
C ILE A 75 41.73 -18.47 -15.28
N ALA A 76 41.09 -18.22 -16.42
CA ALA A 76 41.78 -17.91 -17.66
C ALA A 76 42.64 -16.63 -17.54
N PHE A 77 42.09 -15.57 -16.92
CA PHE A 77 42.82 -14.33 -16.65
C PHE A 77 44.02 -14.58 -15.72
N SER A 78 43.81 -15.30 -14.61
CA SER A 78 44.88 -15.63 -13.65
C SER A 78 46.00 -16.44 -14.31
N SER A 79 45.65 -17.40 -15.16
CA SER A 79 46.62 -18.21 -15.93
C SER A 79 47.44 -17.34 -16.89
N LEU A 80 46.78 -16.41 -17.58
CA LEU A 80 47.43 -15.52 -18.55
C LEU A 80 48.34 -14.50 -17.86
N VAL A 81 47.92 -13.92 -16.72
CA VAL A 81 48.76 -13.07 -15.86
C VAL A 81 49.97 -13.85 -15.36
N GLY A 82 49.76 -15.06 -14.83
CA GLY A 82 50.84 -15.91 -14.33
C GLY A 82 51.89 -16.19 -15.42
N SER A 83 51.44 -16.58 -16.61
CA SER A 83 52.32 -16.85 -17.75
C SER A 83 53.11 -15.60 -18.19
N LEU A 84 52.47 -14.44 -18.24
CA LEU A 84 53.09 -13.17 -18.60
C LEU A 84 54.17 -12.77 -17.58
N PHE A 85 53.86 -12.84 -16.28
CA PHE A 85 54.79 -12.44 -15.22
C PHE A 85 55.96 -13.43 -15.08
N ILE A 86 55.74 -14.73 -15.31
CA ILE A 86 56.83 -15.71 -15.38
C ILE A 86 57.77 -15.40 -16.53
N GLN A 87 57.25 -15.00 -17.70
CA GLN A 87 58.09 -14.59 -18.84
C GLN A 87 58.85 -13.29 -18.57
N LEU A 88 58.25 -12.32 -17.86
CA LEU A 88 58.86 -11.02 -17.59
C LEU A 88 59.89 -11.05 -16.45
N PHE A 89 59.62 -11.79 -15.36
CA PHE A 89 60.40 -11.72 -14.12
C PHE A 89 61.05 -13.06 -13.73
N GLY A 90 60.88 -14.11 -14.55
CA GLY A 90 61.31 -15.47 -14.25
C GLY A 90 60.37 -16.21 -13.28
N SER A 91 60.53 -17.52 -13.14
CA SER A 91 59.54 -18.38 -12.47
C SER A 91 59.26 -18.01 -11.01
N ALA A 92 60.30 -17.76 -10.21
CA ALA A 92 60.13 -17.49 -8.78
C ALA A 92 59.54 -16.09 -8.50
N ARG A 93 60.14 -15.03 -9.07
CA ARG A 93 59.67 -13.64 -8.86
C ARG A 93 58.37 -13.35 -9.63
N GLY A 94 58.20 -13.97 -10.80
CA GLY A 94 57.00 -13.84 -11.62
C GLY A 94 55.76 -14.30 -10.87
N VAL A 95 55.78 -15.48 -10.24
CA VAL A 95 54.64 -15.96 -9.45
C VAL A 95 54.35 -15.04 -8.26
N SER A 96 55.39 -14.61 -7.53
CA SER A 96 55.22 -13.72 -6.37
C SER A 96 54.59 -12.37 -6.72
N PHE A 97 54.88 -11.81 -7.89
CA PHE A 97 54.27 -10.56 -8.35
C PHE A 97 52.91 -10.77 -9.03
N ALA A 98 52.71 -11.91 -9.72
CA ALA A 98 51.46 -12.23 -10.40
C ALA A 98 50.28 -12.34 -9.44
N ILE A 99 50.46 -13.00 -8.29
CA ILE A 99 49.37 -13.26 -7.31
C ILE A 99 48.73 -11.95 -6.79
N PRO A 100 49.49 -11.01 -6.18
CA PRO A 100 48.90 -9.78 -5.67
C PRO A 100 48.37 -8.88 -6.79
N PHE A 101 49.04 -8.85 -7.96
CA PHE A 101 48.56 -8.11 -9.13
C PHE A 101 47.22 -8.64 -9.63
N ASN A 102 47.11 -9.96 -9.80
CA ASN A 102 45.90 -10.64 -10.23
C ASN A 102 44.73 -10.38 -9.27
N LEU A 103 44.97 -10.57 -7.97
CA LEU A 103 43.97 -10.33 -6.93
C LEU A 103 43.48 -8.88 -6.97
N LEU A 104 44.39 -7.91 -7.04
CA LEU A 104 44.04 -6.49 -7.08
C LEU A 104 43.21 -6.14 -8.33
N VAL A 105 43.65 -6.59 -9.51
CA VAL A 105 43.03 -6.21 -10.79
C VAL A 105 41.66 -6.84 -10.96
N ILE A 106 41.49 -8.14 -10.69
CA ILE A 106 40.19 -8.80 -10.78
C ILE A 106 39.24 -8.21 -9.73
N LEU A 107 39.69 -8.11 -8.47
CA LEU A 107 38.82 -7.65 -7.38
C LEU A 107 38.29 -6.24 -7.64
N ILE A 108 39.14 -5.33 -8.13
CA ILE A 108 38.74 -3.94 -8.38
C ILE A 108 37.93 -3.81 -9.68
N PHE A 109 38.49 -4.25 -10.80
CA PHE A 109 37.94 -3.94 -12.12
C PHE A 109 36.99 -5.01 -12.66
N GLY A 110 37.17 -6.28 -12.25
CA GLY A 110 36.31 -7.39 -12.61
C GLY A 110 35.14 -7.60 -11.65
N GLU A 111 35.30 -7.28 -10.35
CA GLU A 111 34.30 -7.60 -9.33
C GLU A 111 33.65 -6.37 -8.70
N ILE A 112 34.36 -5.62 -7.85
CA ILE A 112 33.79 -4.54 -7.03
C ILE A 112 33.18 -3.43 -7.89
N THR A 113 33.96 -2.82 -8.79
CA THR A 113 33.51 -1.67 -9.61
C THR A 113 32.25 -1.98 -10.42
N PRO A 114 32.19 -3.07 -11.21
CA PRO A 114 30.99 -3.39 -11.98
C PRO A 114 29.79 -3.75 -11.11
N LYS A 115 29.97 -4.42 -9.95
CA LYS A 115 28.87 -4.72 -9.02
C LYS A 115 28.29 -3.47 -8.40
N VAL A 116 29.14 -2.55 -7.95
CA VAL A 116 28.69 -1.26 -7.39
C VAL A 116 27.94 -0.45 -8.46
N TYR A 117 28.45 -0.39 -9.69
CA TYR A 117 27.77 0.29 -10.79
C TYR A 117 26.42 -0.36 -11.14
N ALA A 118 26.38 -1.69 -11.24
CA ALA A 118 25.17 -2.45 -11.53
C ALA A 118 24.09 -2.29 -10.46
N MET A 119 24.47 -2.24 -9.17
CA MET A 119 23.53 -2.01 -8.07
C MET A 119 22.92 -0.60 -8.10
N ARG A 120 23.66 0.41 -8.57
CA ARG A 120 23.14 1.78 -8.73
C ARG A 120 22.27 1.96 -9.97
N ASN A 121 22.50 1.17 -11.02
CA ASN A 121 21.81 1.25 -12.30
C ASN A 121 21.34 -0.13 -12.80
N PRO A 122 20.50 -0.85 -12.03
CA PRO A 122 20.22 -2.26 -12.28
C PRO A 122 19.51 -2.48 -13.62
N GLU A 123 18.47 -1.71 -13.92
CA GLU A 123 17.69 -1.85 -15.15
C GLU A 123 18.53 -1.58 -16.41
N ARG A 124 19.27 -0.47 -16.44
CA ARG A 124 20.13 -0.11 -17.58
C ARG A 124 21.22 -1.16 -17.81
N PHE A 125 21.85 -1.64 -16.74
CA PHE A 125 22.89 -2.65 -16.84
C PHE A 125 22.31 -3.98 -17.33
N ALA A 126 21.23 -4.46 -16.70
CA ALA A 126 20.55 -5.70 -17.07
C ALA A 126 20.10 -5.70 -18.53
N LEU A 127 19.48 -4.61 -19.02
CA LEU A 127 19.03 -4.53 -20.41
C LEU A 127 20.20 -4.57 -21.41
N ARG A 128 21.33 -3.91 -21.10
CA ARG A 128 22.52 -3.93 -21.96
C ARG A 128 23.16 -5.30 -22.02
N THR A 129 23.23 -6.01 -20.88
CA THR A 129 23.90 -7.32 -20.82
C THR A 129 23.01 -8.50 -21.19
N ALA A 130 21.68 -8.36 -21.11
CA ALA A 130 20.70 -9.43 -21.28
C ALA A 130 20.89 -10.27 -22.56
N ARG A 131 21.16 -9.64 -23.71
CA ARG A 131 21.28 -10.35 -24.99
C ARG A 131 22.51 -11.26 -25.01
N LEU A 132 23.65 -10.73 -24.59
CA LEU A 132 24.90 -11.49 -24.53
C LEU A 132 24.79 -12.60 -23.47
N LEU A 133 24.18 -12.29 -22.32
CA LEU A 133 23.98 -13.24 -21.23
C LEU A 133 23.08 -14.40 -21.65
N TRP A 134 22.04 -14.12 -22.44
CA TRP A 134 21.16 -15.15 -23.00
C TRP A 134 21.86 -16.06 -24.02
N LEU A 135 22.74 -15.51 -24.86
CA LEU A 135 23.54 -16.31 -25.78
C LEU A 135 24.47 -17.27 -25.01
N ILE A 136 25.12 -16.76 -23.96
CA ILE A 136 26.02 -17.55 -23.11
C ILE A 136 25.25 -18.60 -22.30
N SER A 137 24.04 -18.28 -21.80
CA SER A 137 23.22 -19.24 -21.07
C SER A 137 22.78 -20.43 -21.93
N LEU A 138 22.62 -20.22 -23.24
CA LEU A 138 22.38 -21.31 -24.19
C LEU A 138 23.57 -22.28 -24.24
N LEU A 139 24.80 -21.77 -24.27
CA LEU A 139 26.02 -22.58 -24.24
C LEU A 139 26.14 -23.38 -22.93
N PHE A 140 25.80 -22.77 -21.79
CA PHE A 140 25.87 -23.43 -20.48
C PHE A 140 24.61 -24.19 -20.06
N THR A 141 23.66 -24.42 -20.98
CA THR A 141 22.43 -25.16 -20.68
C THR A 141 22.67 -26.59 -20.12
N PRO A 142 23.65 -27.38 -20.59
CA PRO A 142 23.93 -28.69 -19.99
C PRO A 142 24.37 -28.60 -18.52
N ALA A 143 25.21 -27.60 -18.20
CA ALA A 143 25.66 -27.36 -16.84
C ALA A 143 24.51 -26.87 -15.94
N TYR A 144 23.59 -26.07 -16.47
CA TYR A 144 22.35 -25.70 -15.78
C TYR A 144 21.50 -26.93 -15.41
N TRP A 145 21.31 -27.89 -16.32
CA TRP A 145 20.54 -29.11 -16.02
C TRP A 145 21.20 -29.93 -14.91
N ALA A 146 22.52 -30.08 -14.96
CA ALA A 146 23.28 -30.74 -13.90
C ALA A 146 23.11 -30.02 -12.55
N LEU A 147 23.23 -28.69 -12.55
CA LEU A 147 23.03 -27.89 -11.34
C LEU A 147 21.62 -28.03 -10.78
N LYS A 148 20.60 -27.92 -11.63
CA LYS A 148 19.20 -28.05 -11.25
C LYS A 148 18.94 -29.40 -10.57
N ALA A 149 19.47 -30.49 -11.12
CA ALA A 149 19.33 -31.82 -10.54
C ALA A 149 19.97 -31.93 -9.14
N ILE A 150 21.16 -31.34 -8.95
CA ILE A 150 21.84 -31.34 -7.65
C ILE A 150 21.06 -30.52 -6.61
N VAL A 151 20.62 -29.31 -6.98
CA VAL A 151 19.89 -28.44 -6.05
C VAL A 151 18.52 -29.02 -5.70
N ASP A 152 17.77 -29.56 -6.66
CA ASP A 152 16.46 -30.18 -6.42
C ASP A 152 16.57 -31.44 -5.54
N LEU A 153 17.72 -32.11 -5.52
CA LEU A 153 18.02 -33.24 -4.62
C LEU A 153 18.33 -32.80 -3.19
N LEU A 154 19.04 -31.67 -3.05
CA LEU A 154 19.55 -31.16 -1.76
C LEU A 154 18.55 -30.23 -1.04
N MET A 155 17.65 -29.56 -1.76
CA MET A 155 16.66 -28.68 -1.16
C MET A 155 15.37 -29.41 -0.73
N PRO A 156 14.82 -29.10 0.45
CA PRO A 156 13.52 -29.61 0.87
C PRO A 156 12.41 -29.16 -0.10
N LYS A 157 11.53 -30.10 -0.48
CA LYS A 157 10.31 -29.81 -1.25
C LYS A 157 9.43 -28.87 -0.42
N GLY A 158 9.13 -27.68 -0.95
CA GLY A 158 8.26 -26.69 -0.30
C GLY A 158 8.85 -25.29 -0.09
N MET A 159 10.12 -25.04 -0.45
CA MET A 159 10.60 -23.66 -0.63
C MET A 159 10.10 -23.11 -1.97
N GLU A 160 8.83 -22.73 -2.02
CA GLU A 160 8.32 -21.91 -3.11
C GLU A 160 8.87 -20.49 -2.95
N PHE A 161 9.45 -19.96 -4.02
CA PHE A 161 9.75 -18.54 -4.12
C PHE A 161 8.42 -17.82 -4.31
N ASN A 162 7.69 -17.63 -3.20
CA ASN A 162 6.41 -16.96 -3.26
C ASN A 162 6.67 -15.47 -3.49
N ASP A 163 6.77 -15.11 -4.75
CA ASP A 163 6.99 -13.75 -5.22
C ASP A 163 5.67 -12.97 -5.29
N ALA A 164 4.59 -13.43 -4.65
CA ALA A 164 3.39 -12.62 -4.50
C ALA A 164 3.63 -11.56 -3.41
N MET A 165 3.48 -10.30 -3.79
CA MET A 165 3.48 -9.16 -2.87
C MET A 165 2.35 -9.36 -1.87
N THR A 166 2.65 -9.12 -0.59
CA THR A 166 1.64 -9.12 0.48
C THR A 166 1.10 -7.71 0.69
N ALA A 167 -0.06 -7.58 1.33
CA ALA A 167 -0.59 -6.28 1.73
C ALA A 167 0.40 -5.49 2.59
N ASP A 168 1.14 -6.15 3.50
CA ASP A 168 2.18 -5.52 4.32
C ASP A 168 3.36 -5.00 3.51
N GLU A 169 3.77 -5.72 2.46
CA GLU A 169 4.83 -5.26 1.56
C GLU A 169 4.39 -4.03 0.78
N LEU A 170 3.12 -3.98 0.37
CA LEU A 170 2.54 -2.82 -0.29
C LEU A 170 2.45 -1.62 0.67
N ARG A 171 1.96 -1.83 1.91
CA ARG A 171 1.94 -0.80 2.97
C ARG A 171 3.33 -0.20 3.18
N ALA A 172 4.33 -1.05 3.40
CA ALA A 172 5.71 -0.61 3.60
C ALA A 172 6.25 0.19 2.41
N ALA A 173 5.92 -0.20 1.17
CA ALA A 173 6.35 0.48 -0.04
C ALA A 173 5.71 1.87 -0.23
N PHE A 174 4.51 2.11 0.32
CA PHE A 174 3.86 3.44 0.32
C PHE A 174 4.34 4.30 1.49
N SER A 175 4.47 3.73 2.69
CA SER A 175 4.93 4.46 3.88
C SER A 175 6.35 4.99 3.74
N SER A 176 7.24 4.27 3.02
CA SER A 176 8.64 4.65 2.87
C SER A 176 8.93 5.78 1.87
N ARG A 177 7.89 6.30 1.18
CA ARG A 177 8.00 7.31 0.11
C ARG A 177 7.86 8.72 0.69
N GLU A 178 8.99 9.42 0.74
CA GLU A 178 9.07 10.80 1.22
C GLU A 178 8.36 11.78 0.27
N GLU A 179 8.12 11.39 -0.98
CA GLU A 179 7.44 12.23 -1.98
C GLU A 179 5.92 12.32 -1.75
N LEU A 180 5.35 11.41 -0.95
CA LEU A 180 3.96 11.48 -0.54
C LEU A 180 3.81 12.41 0.67
N GLU A 181 2.82 13.29 0.60
CA GLU A 181 2.45 14.09 1.76
C GLU A 181 1.98 13.16 2.89
N GLU A 182 2.22 13.55 4.15
CA GLU A 182 1.85 12.74 5.32
C GLU A 182 0.37 12.29 5.28
N ARG A 183 -0.49 13.18 4.78
CA ARG A 183 -1.92 12.91 4.63
C ARG A 183 -2.24 11.87 3.56
N GLU A 184 -1.56 11.92 2.41
CA GLU A 184 -1.72 10.92 1.37
C GLU A 184 -1.28 9.53 1.89
N ARG A 185 -0.17 9.48 2.63
CA ARG A 185 0.30 8.25 3.29
C ARG A 185 -0.70 7.72 4.29
N GLU A 186 -1.30 8.58 5.11
CA GLU A 186 -2.33 8.20 6.07
C GLU A 186 -3.57 7.62 5.38
N ILE A 187 -4.14 8.33 4.39
CA ILE A 187 -5.33 7.85 3.67
C ILE A 187 -5.04 6.53 2.95
N ILE A 188 -3.88 6.40 2.29
CA ILE A 188 -3.49 5.13 1.64
C ILE A 188 -3.34 4.01 2.67
N ARG A 189 -2.74 4.29 3.85
CA ARG A 189 -2.62 3.31 4.93
C ARG A 189 -4.00 2.83 5.39
N THR A 190 -4.93 3.76 5.63
CA THR A 190 -6.30 3.44 6.04
C THR A 190 -7.03 2.64 4.96
N ILE A 191 -6.91 3.02 3.68
CA ILE A 191 -7.47 2.25 2.56
C ILE A 191 -6.97 0.79 2.59
N LEU A 192 -5.69 0.57 2.92
CA LEU A 192 -5.10 -0.76 3.06
C LEU A 192 -5.55 -1.49 4.34
N GLU A 193 -5.98 -0.78 5.38
CA GLU A 193 -6.52 -1.31 6.65
C GLU A 193 -8.01 -1.68 6.55
N LEU A 194 -8.78 -1.06 5.64
CA LEU A 194 -10.22 -1.33 5.43
C LEU A 194 -10.58 -2.80 5.09
N GLN A 195 -9.62 -3.63 4.70
CA GLN A 195 -9.87 -5.07 4.52
C GLN A 195 -10.01 -5.82 5.82
N GLU A 196 -9.31 -5.35 6.87
CA GLU A 196 -9.26 -6.00 8.16
C GLU A 196 -10.36 -5.46 9.08
N MET A 197 -10.72 -4.18 8.94
CA MET A 197 -11.75 -3.54 9.77
C MET A 197 -13.16 -4.05 9.50
N GLU A 198 -13.89 -4.31 10.57
CA GLU A 198 -15.28 -4.79 10.56
C GLU A 198 -16.27 -3.68 10.90
N ALA A 199 -17.50 -3.81 10.38
CA ALA A 199 -18.55 -2.81 10.55
C ALA A 199 -18.87 -2.53 12.02
N HIS A 200 -18.74 -3.53 12.91
CA HIS A 200 -18.93 -3.38 14.35
C HIS A 200 -17.92 -2.43 15.01
N GLU A 201 -16.73 -2.22 14.41
CA GLU A 201 -15.70 -1.35 14.97
C GLU A 201 -16.07 0.15 14.87
N ILE A 202 -16.87 0.52 13.86
CA ILE A 202 -17.29 1.90 13.58
C ILE A 202 -18.79 2.14 13.80
N MET A 203 -19.53 1.12 14.27
CA MET A 203 -20.98 1.22 14.39
C MET A 203 -21.43 2.17 15.49
N VAL A 204 -22.61 2.76 15.31
CA VAL A 204 -23.39 3.30 16.43
C VAL A 204 -24.05 2.11 17.13
N PRO A 205 -23.65 1.78 18.38
CA PRO A 205 -24.16 0.60 19.07
C PRO A 205 -25.66 0.71 19.32
N ARG A 206 -26.35 -0.43 19.45
CA ARG A 206 -27.80 -0.51 19.72
C ARG A 206 -28.29 0.43 20.84
N THR A 207 -27.49 0.57 21.90
CA THR A 207 -27.84 1.42 23.06
C THR A 207 -27.86 2.90 22.75
N ASP A 208 -27.14 3.31 21.71
CA ASP A 208 -26.93 4.70 21.32
C ASP A 208 -27.77 5.07 20.08
N MET A 209 -28.49 4.09 19.50
CA MET A 209 -29.38 4.31 18.37
C MET A 209 -30.61 5.14 18.77
N VAL A 210 -30.82 6.26 18.10
CA VAL A 210 -32.06 7.04 18.21
C VAL A 210 -33.14 6.39 17.34
N CYS A 211 -34.08 5.68 17.96
CA CYS A 211 -35.15 4.93 17.27
C CYS A 211 -36.56 5.43 17.59
N ALA A 212 -37.51 5.09 16.73
CA ALA A 212 -38.94 5.32 16.93
C ALA A 212 -39.75 4.03 16.82
N GLU A 213 -40.73 3.84 17.70
CA GLU A 213 -41.68 2.73 17.61
C GLU A 213 -42.80 3.03 16.60
N VAL A 214 -43.31 2.01 15.89
CA VAL A 214 -44.42 2.18 14.92
C VAL A 214 -45.70 2.78 15.53
N GLY A 215 -45.91 2.64 16.83
CA GLY A 215 -47.02 3.24 17.57
C GLY A 215 -46.83 4.72 17.91
N GLU A 216 -45.62 5.27 17.77
CA GLU A 216 -45.35 6.68 18.04
C GLU A 216 -46.02 7.57 16.97
N ARG A 217 -46.50 8.74 17.41
CA ARG A 217 -47.01 9.77 16.50
C ARG A 217 -45.85 10.40 15.74
N ILE A 218 -46.05 10.66 14.45
CA ILE A 218 -45.03 11.31 13.60
C ILE A 218 -44.55 12.64 14.22
N GLY A 219 -45.47 13.41 14.82
CA GLY A 219 -45.12 14.64 15.55
C GLY A 219 -44.13 14.45 16.70
N ASP A 220 -44.19 13.33 17.43
CA ASP A 220 -43.28 13.05 18.55
C ASP A 220 -41.94 12.49 18.06
N VAL A 221 -41.95 11.71 16.97
CA VAL A 221 -40.73 11.28 16.27
C VAL A 221 -39.94 12.48 15.75
N LEU A 222 -40.62 13.50 15.24
CA LEU A 222 -39.98 14.76 14.81
C LEU A 222 -39.33 15.51 15.98
N LYS A 223 -39.98 15.58 17.15
CA LYS A 223 -39.37 16.17 18.35
C LYS A 223 -38.13 15.40 18.79
N LYS A 224 -38.19 14.07 18.74
CA LYS A 224 -37.04 13.20 19.05
C LYS A 224 -35.90 13.44 18.05
N ALA A 225 -36.20 13.57 16.76
CA ALA A 225 -35.24 13.91 15.72
C ALA A 225 -34.56 15.26 15.96
N GLU A 226 -35.34 16.28 16.34
CA GLU A 226 -34.86 17.62 16.67
C GLU A 226 -33.93 17.60 17.89
N GLN A 227 -34.35 16.95 18.99
CA GLN A 227 -33.57 16.86 20.23
C GLN A 227 -32.21 16.20 20.04
N HIS A 228 -32.14 15.18 19.20
CA HIS A 228 -30.91 14.43 18.93
C HIS A 228 -30.14 14.93 17.70
N GLY A 229 -30.70 15.87 16.94
CA GLY A 229 -30.05 16.43 15.74
C GLY A 229 -29.89 15.43 14.58
N VAL A 230 -30.74 14.41 14.50
CA VAL A 230 -30.65 13.34 13.50
C VAL A 230 -31.64 13.57 12.35
N SER A 231 -31.27 13.15 11.13
CA SER A 231 -32.11 13.30 9.92
C SER A 231 -32.79 12.01 9.45
N LYS A 232 -32.26 10.86 9.90
CA LYS A 232 -32.70 9.49 9.59
C LYS A 232 -32.92 8.77 10.93
N ILE A 233 -34.11 8.20 11.15
CA ILE A 233 -34.45 7.48 12.39
C ILE A 233 -34.94 6.06 12.05
N PRO A 234 -34.28 5.00 12.54
CA PRO A 234 -34.81 3.64 12.43
C PRO A 234 -36.16 3.50 13.14
N VAL A 235 -37.11 2.89 12.46
CA VAL A 235 -38.46 2.62 12.97
C VAL A 235 -38.57 1.14 13.28
N TYR A 236 -38.98 0.77 14.49
CA TYR A 236 -39.11 -0.62 14.93
C TYR A 236 -40.53 -0.98 15.38
N ARG A 237 -40.82 -2.28 15.44
CA ARG A 237 -42.08 -2.84 15.96
C ARG A 237 -41.80 -3.88 17.03
N ASP A 238 -42.45 -3.77 18.19
CA ASP A 238 -42.33 -4.66 19.36
C ASP A 238 -40.94 -4.67 20.02
N SER A 239 -39.87 -4.85 19.24
CA SER A 239 -38.46 -4.87 19.66
C SER A 239 -37.59 -4.15 18.64
N LEU A 240 -36.45 -3.60 19.10
CA LEU A 240 -35.39 -3.06 18.25
C LEU A 240 -34.80 -4.10 17.28
N ASP A 241 -35.02 -5.39 17.51
CA ASP A 241 -34.64 -6.47 16.58
C ASP A 241 -35.52 -6.51 15.32
N ARG A 242 -36.63 -5.78 15.31
CA ARG A 242 -37.59 -5.73 14.21
C ARG A 242 -37.68 -4.32 13.64
N ILE A 243 -36.60 -3.89 13.00
CA ILE A 243 -36.58 -2.62 12.25
C ILE A 243 -37.45 -2.77 10.99
N CYS A 244 -38.51 -1.98 10.92
CA CYS A 244 -39.48 -1.97 9.82
C CYS A 244 -39.02 -1.04 8.67
N GLY A 245 -38.25 0.00 8.98
CA GLY A 245 -37.79 0.98 8.01
C GLY A 245 -37.00 2.13 8.64
N ILE A 246 -36.72 3.14 7.84
CA ILE A 246 -35.98 4.34 8.23
C ILE A 246 -36.85 5.56 7.90
N PHE A 247 -37.16 6.36 8.92
CA PHE A 247 -37.92 7.60 8.81
C PHE A 247 -37.00 8.75 8.38
N TYR A 248 -37.36 9.43 7.29
CA TYR A 248 -36.60 10.56 6.72
C TYR A 248 -37.30 11.87 7.07
N VAL A 249 -36.72 12.62 8.02
CA VAL A 249 -37.32 13.88 8.50
C VAL A 249 -37.53 14.89 7.37
N LYS A 250 -36.56 14.96 6.44
CA LYS A 250 -36.57 15.91 5.32
C LYS A 250 -37.71 15.69 4.32
N ASP A 251 -38.36 14.52 4.34
CA ASP A 251 -39.46 14.19 3.43
C ASP A 251 -40.82 14.68 3.97
N LEU A 252 -40.87 15.20 5.21
CA LEU A 252 -42.10 15.75 5.80
C LEU A 252 -42.81 16.83 4.96
N PRO A 253 -42.12 17.78 4.30
CA PRO A 253 -42.77 18.80 3.47
C PRO A 253 -43.59 18.22 2.31
N ILE A 254 -43.24 17.03 1.81
CA ILE A 254 -44.02 16.31 0.78
C ILE A 254 -45.43 15.99 1.30
N TRP A 255 -45.53 15.68 2.60
CA TRP A 255 -46.74 15.23 3.27
C TRP A 255 -47.50 16.36 3.96
N ARG A 256 -47.00 17.61 3.93
CA ARG A 256 -47.64 18.78 4.56
C ARG A 256 -49.11 18.98 4.19
N ARG A 257 -49.52 18.56 2.99
CA ARG A 257 -50.92 18.65 2.52
C ARG A 257 -51.88 17.71 3.26
N PHE A 258 -51.34 16.74 3.99
CA PHE A 258 -52.06 15.77 4.78
C PHE A 258 -51.68 15.99 6.25
N ASP A 259 -52.64 15.94 7.17
CA ASP A 259 -52.36 16.10 8.60
C ASP A 259 -51.70 14.84 9.20
N VAL A 260 -50.48 14.54 8.73
CA VAL A 260 -49.72 13.33 9.10
C VAL A 260 -49.07 13.46 10.47
N LYS A 261 -48.88 14.68 10.99
CA LYS A 261 -48.26 14.89 12.31
C LYS A 261 -49.08 14.26 13.43
N GLY A 262 -50.42 14.27 13.28
CA GLY A 262 -51.35 13.64 14.22
C GLY A 262 -51.40 12.11 14.10
N MET A 263 -50.97 11.53 12.98
CA MET A 263 -51.03 10.09 12.73
C MET A 263 -49.89 9.37 13.45
N THR A 264 -50.16 8.13 13.86
CA THR A 264 -49.11 7.16 14.22
C THR A 264 -48.37 6.70 12.96
N ILE A 265 -47.15 6.21 13.12
CA ILE A 265 -46.39 5.64 11.99
C ILE A 265 -47.15 4.46 11.37
N GLU A 266 -47.78 3.61 12.18
CA GLU A 266 -48.58 2.48 11.69
C GLU A 266 -49.78 2.92 10.85
N GLU A 267 -50.52 3.94 11.30
CA GLU A 267 -51.61 4.54 10.53
C GLU A 267 -51.09 5.10 9.20
N PHE A 268 -49.97 5.83 9.23
CA PHE A 268 -49.34 6.36 8.01
C PHE A 268 -48.97 5.25 7.03
N LEU A 269 -48.35 4.17 7.50
CA LEU A 269 -47.97 3.03 6.66
C LEU A 269 -49.18 2.39 5.96
N SER A 270 -50.34 2.37 6.62
CA SER A 270 -51.57 1.82 6.05
C SER A 270 -52.21 2.69 4.96
N VAL A 271 -51.96 4.01 4.99
CA VAL A 271 -52.59 4.96 4.05
C VAL A 271 -51.65 5.47 2.96
N ARG A 272 -50.33 5.34 3.12
CA ARG A 272 -49.33 5.97 2.23
C ARG A 272 -49.49 5.56 0.75
N GLU A 273 -49.76 4.28 0.50
CA GLU A 273 -49.94 3.75 -0.87
C GLU A 273 -51.20 4.31 -1.53
N ARG A 274 -52.23 4.63 -0.74
CA ARG A 274 -53.48 5.23 -1.23
C ARG A 274 -53.35 6.74 -1.48
N LEU A 275 -52.54 7.42 -0.68
CA LEU A 275 -52.40 8.88 -0.73
C LEU A 275 -51.46 9.35 -1.84
N LEU A 276 -50.32 8.67 -2.02
CA LEU A 276 -49.31 9.01 -3.02
C LEU A 276 -48.64 7.72 -3.56
N PRO A 277 -49.27 7.00 -4.52
CA PRO A 277 -48.75 5.73 -5.04
C PRO A 277 -47.35 5.87 -5.66
N GLU A 278 -47.08 6.98 -6.33
CA GLU A 278 -45.78 7.26 -6.97
C GLU A 278 -44.68 7.66 -5.97
N ARG A 279 -45.03 7.90 -4.69
CA ARG A 279 -44.12 8.37 -3.63
C ARG A 279 -44.34 7.68 -2.28
N SER A 280 -44.91 6.47 -2.30
CA SER A 280 -45.24 5.68 -1.10
C SER A 280 -44.04 5.42 -0.19
N ASP A 281 -42.84 5.48 -0.74
CA ASP A 281 -41.62 5.04 -0.08
C ASP A 281 -40.85 6.21 0.55
N THR A 282 -41.34 7.45 0.39
CA THR A 282 -40.56 8.66 0.71
C THR A 282 -40.30 8.81 2.21
N LEU A 283 -41.36 8.95 3.02
CA LEU A 283 -41.22 9.28 4.44
C LEU A 283 -40.61 8.14 5.27
N ILE A 284 -40.91 6.88 4.93
CA ILE A 284 -40.37 5.69 5.58
C ILE A 284 -39.86 4.73 4.51
N ARG A 285 -38.53 4.65 4.40
CA ARG A 285 -37.83 3.79 3.44
C ARG A 285 -37.49 2.44 4.05
N LYS A 286 -37.30 1.44 3.20
CA LYS A 286 -36.89 0.10 3.64
C LYS A 286 -35.50 0.16 4.29
N ALA A 287 -35.33 -0.52 5.43
CA ALA A 287 -34.04 -0.71 6.06
C ALA A 287 -33.27 -1.85 5.37
N HIS A 288 -31.94 -1.69 5.26
CA HIS A 288 -31.04 -2.70 4.74
C HIS A 288 -30.21 -3.28 5.87
N PHE A 289 -30.12 -4.60 5.93
CA PHE A 289 -29.46 -5.33 7.02
C PHE A 289 -28.17 -5.96 6.52
N VAL A 290 -27.12 -5.86 7.33
CA VAL A 290 -25.79 -6.36 7.02
C VAL A 290 -25.20 -7.00 8.29
N PRO A 291 -24.46 -8.13 8.22
CA PRO A 291 -23.80 -8.69 9.39
C PRO A 291 -22.80 -7.71 10.02
N GLU A 292 -22.66 -7.73 11.34
CA GLU A 292 -21.71 -6.85 12.05
C GLU A 292 -20.23 -7.14 11.72
N THR A 293 -19.93 -8.36 11.27
CA THR A 293 -18.60 -8.81 10.81
C THR A 293 -18.28 -8.44 9.36
N ARG A 294 -19.19 -7.71 8.68
CA ARG A 294 -18.96 -7.26 7.30
C ARG A 294 -17.77 -6.30 7.27
N LYS A 295 -16.80 -6.54 6.38
CA LYS A 295 -15.64 -5.66 6.24
C LYS A 295 -16.03 -4.28 5.68
N LEU A 296 -15.39 -3.21 6.15
CA LEU A 296 -15.68 -1.83 5.69
C LEU A 296 -15.49 -1.68 4.18
N SER A 297 -14.46 -2.33 3.61
CA SER A 297 -14.23 -2.36 2.17
C SER A 297 -15.40 -2.95 1.36
N GLU A 298 -16.18 -3.87 1.94
CA GLU A 298 -17.40 -4.44 1.33
C GLU A 298 -18.61 -3.55 1.58
N LEU A 299 -18.66 -2.94 2.77
CA LEU A 299 -19.74 -2.05 3.17
C LEU A 299 -19.85 -0.81 2.27
N LEU A 300 -18.71 -0.25 1.82
CA LEU A 300 -18.67 0.81 0.80
C LEU A 300 -19.36 0.38 -0.51
N GLY A 301 -19.10 -0.86 -0.95
CA GLY A 301 -19.78 -1.44 -2.10
C GLY A 301 -21.26 -1.68 -1.86
N ASP A 302 -21.65 -2.03 -0.63
CA ASP A 302 -23.05 -2.20 -0.25
C ASP A 302 -23.82 -0.87 -0.25
N PHE A 303 -23.25 0.23 0.27
CA PHE A 303 -23.85 1.56 0.21
C PHE A 303 -24.10 2.03 -1.23
N ALA A 304 -23.11 1.84 -2.09
CA ALA A 304 -23.22 2.14 -3.52
C ALA A 304 -24.31 1.30 -4.21
N ARG A 305 -24.25 -0.03 -4.08
CA ARG A 305 -25.19 -0.96 -4.74
C ARG A 305 -26.63 -0.74 -4.28
N LEU A 306 -26.83 -0.48 -2.99
CA LEU A 306 -28.15 -0.30 -2.40
C LEU A 306 -28.67 1.14 -2.52
N LYS A 307 -27.85 2.09 -2.99
CA LYS A 307 -28.16 3.53 -3.07
C LYS A 307 -28.70 4.06 -1.73
N THR A 308 -28.08 3.62 -0.63
CA THR A 308 -28.42 4.01 0.74
C THR A 308 -27.21 4.64 1.44
N HIS A 309 -27.47 5.40 2.50
CA HIS A 309 -26.45 6.04 3.35
C HIS A 309 -26.59 5.60 4.82
N MET A 310 -27.33 4.53 5.07
CA MET A 310 -27.51 3.93 6.39
C MET A 310 -27.86 2.45 6.21
N VAL A 311 -27.20 1.59 6.97
CA VAL A 311 -27.55 0.17 7.11
C VAL A 311 -27.69 -0.17 8.59
N ILE A 312 -28.48 -1.21 8.87
CA ILE A 312 -28.66 -1.78 10.20
C ILE A 312 -27.75 -3.00 10.31
N LEU A 313 -26.96 -3.08 11.38
CA LEU A 313 -26.11 -4.22 11.65
C LEU A 313 -26.85 -5.28 12.45
N VAL A 314 -26.62 -6.55 12.09
CA VAL A 314 -27.21 -7.71 12.77
C VAL A 314 -26.14 -8.67 13.28
N ASP A 315 -26.42 -9.26 14.44
CA ASP A 315 -25.62 -10.34 15.04
C ASP A 315 -25.94 -11.70 14.40
N GLU A 316 -25.24 -12.76 14.83
CA GLU A 316 -25.43 -14.13 14.33
C GLU A 316 -26.79 -14.72 14.67
N TYR A 317 -27.49 -14.16 15.64
CA TYR A 317 -28.82 -14.58 16.07
C TYR A 317 -29.93 -13.80 15.34
N GLY A 318 -29.56 -12.85 14.47
CA GLY A 318 -30.48 -11.98 13.74
C GLY A 318 -31.04 -10.83 14.57
N GLY A 319 -30.47 -10.57 15.74
CA GLY A 319 -30.74 -9.38 16.56
C GLY A 319 -30.06 -8.14 15.98
N THR A 320 -30.59 -6.96 16.29
CA THR A 320 -29.97 -5.69 15.87
C THR A 320 -28.81 -5.35 16.80
N SER A 321 -27.59 -5.28 16.25
CA SER A 321 -26.37 -4.88 16.98
C SER A 321 -26.16 -3.37 17.00
N GLY A 322 -26.57 -2.68 15.93
CA GLY A 322 -26.30 -1.26 15.75
C GLY A 322 -26.69 -0.76 14.36
N LEU A 323 -26.16 0.40 13.98
CA LEU A 323 -26.24 0.93 12.62
C LEU A 323 -24.91 1.52 12.19
N VAL A 324 -24.69 1.60 10.87
CA VAL A 324 -23.55 2.29 10.26
C VAL A 324 -24.07 3.20 9.15
N THR A 325 -23.53 4.40 9.06
CA THR A 325 -23.79 5.35 7.99
C THR A 325 -22.60 5.44 7.02
N LEU A 326 -22.84 5.95 5.82
CA LEU A 326 -21.75 6.16 4.86
C LEU A 326 -20.73 7.16 5.44
N GLU A 327 -21.24 8.15 6.15
CA GLU A 327 -20.50 9.19 6.83
C GLU A 327 -19.52 8.61 7.86
N ASP A 328 -19.87 7.54 8.59
CA ASP A 328 -18.98 6.88 9.55
C ASP A 328 -17.82 6.15 8.86
N VAL A 329 -18.07 5.49 7.71
CA VAL A 329 -17.00 4.82 6.93
C VAL A 329 -16.06 5.83 6.30
N VAL A 330 -16.62 6.95 5.82
CA VAL A 330 -15.86 8.08 5.30
C VAL A 330 -15.01 8.72 6.39
N GLU A 331 -15.55 8.88 7.60
CA GLU A 331 -14.84 9.40 8.77
C GLU A 331 -13.65 8.52 9.11
N GLU A 332 -13.77 7.18 9.03
CA GLU A 332 -12.64 6.28 9.23
C GLU A 332 -11.56 6.44 8.14
N LEU A 333 -11.97 6.43 6.85
CA LEU A 333 -11.07 6.61 5.70
C LEU A 333 -10.24 7.89 5.75
N VAL A 334 -10.89 8.96 6.20
CA VAL A 334 -10.33 10.30 6.28
C VAL A 334 -9.61 10.50 7.62
N GLY A 335 -10.02 9.84 8.69
CA GLY A 335 -9.50 9.98 10.04
C GLY A 335 -9.93 11.26 10.76
N ASP A 336 -9.98 11.18 12.09
CA ASP A 336 -9.91 12.34 12.98
C ASP A 336 -8.52 12.97 12.87
N ILE A 337 -8.43 14.25 12.52
CA ILE A 337 -7.18 14.99 12.69
C ILE A 337 -6.94 15.11 14.19
N VAL A 338 -6.26 14.14 14.78
CA VAL A 338 -5.57 14.33 16.05
C VAL A 338 -4.21 14.91 15.68
N ASP A 339 -4.14 16.24 15.65
CA ASP A 339 -2.86 16.93 15.54
C ASP A 339 -1.93 16.46 16.69
N GLU A 340 -0.61 16.41 16.48
CA GLU A 340 0.34 15.98 17.52
C GLU A 340 0.25 16.86 18.78
N TYR A 341 -0.31 18.07 18.65
CA TYR A 341 -0.64 18.97 19.74
C TYR A 341 -1.92 18.57 20.52
N ASP A 342 -2.95 18.03 19.87
CA ASP A 342 -4.20 17.59 20.50
C ASP A 342 -4.04 16.22 21.18
N ALA A 343 -3.17 15.36 20.65
CA ALA A 343 -2.77 14.11 21.29
C ALA A 343 -2.14 14.35 22.66
N TYR A 344 -1.47 15.49 22.87
CA TYR A 344 -0.85 15.84 24.16
C TYR A 344 -1.90 16.23 25.21
N GLU A 345 -2.92 17.01 24.85
CA GLU A 345 -4.01 17.40 25.77
C GLU A 345 -4.98 16.25 26.09
N LEU A 346 -5.34 15.41 25.11
CA LEU A 346 -6.16 14.21 25.33
C LEU A 346 -5.40 13.16 26.16
N LYS A 347 -4.09 13.01 25.96
CA LYS A 347 -3.24 12.09 26.73
C LYS A 347 -3.04 12.55 28.17
N GLU A 348 -2.86 13.85 28.43
CA GLU A 348 -2.86 14.38 29.81
C GLU A 348 -4.21 14.26 30.51
N ARG A 349 -5.32 14.37 29.76
CA ARG A 349 -6.68 14.18 30.31
C ARG A 349 -6.99 12.72 30.66
N MET A 350 -6.45 11.76 29.90
CA MET A 350 -6.72 10.33 30.11
C MET A 350 -5.69 9.62 31.00
N ILE A 351 -4.42 10.04 30.98
CA ILE A 351 -3.32 9.44 31.75
C ILE A 351 -2.49 10.57 32.37
N ARG A 352 -2.67 10.81 33.67
CA ARG A 352 -1.95 11.85 34.41
C ARG A 352 -0.96 11.23 35.39
N ALA A 353 0.32 11.59 35.30
CA ALA A 353 1.31 11.15 36.27
C ALA A 353 1.10 11.85 37.63
N ILE A 354 1.00 11.08 38.71
CA ILE A 354 0.81 11.60 40.08
C ILE A 354 2.14 11.57 40.88
N GLY A 355 3.20 10.94 40.35
CA GLY A 355 4.52 10.80 40.99
C GLY A 355 4.78 9.38 41.53
N ASP A 356 6.06 9.03 41.76
CA ASP A 356 6.51 7.72 42.26
C ASP A 356 6.07 6.49 41.43
N GLY A 357 6.05 6.62 40.10
CA GLY A 357 5.61 5.52 39.22
C GLY A 357 4.09 5.24 39.28
N ARG A 358 3.31 6.17 39.82
CA ARG A 358 1.84 6.14 39.85
C ARG A 358 1.22 7.05 38.79
N TYR A 359 0.19 6.54 38.14
CA TYR A 359 -0.55 7.21 37.07
C TYR A 359 -2.04 7.18 37.42
N GLU A 360 -2.70 8.34 37.39
CA GLU A 360 -4.15 8.45 37.36
C GLU A 360 -4.61 8.19 35.93
N VAL A 361 -5.52 7.24 35.74
CA VAL A 361 -6.02 6.88 34.41
C VAL A 361 -7.54 6.93 34.41
N SER A 362 -8.12 7.56 33.40
CA SER A 362 -9.57 7.56 33.20
C SER A 362 -10.06 6.14 32.94
N GLY A 363 -11.20 5.75 33.52
CA GLY A 363 -11.82 4.45 33.27
C GLY A 363 -12.19 4.20 31.81
N ARG A 364 -12.31 5.27 31.01
CA ARG A 364 -12.57 5.21 29.55
C ARG A 364 -11.31 5.02 28.72
N ALA A 365 -10.12 5.05 29.31
CA ALA A 365 -8.88 4.91 28.58
C ALA A 365 -8.79 3.51 27.93
N PRO A 366 -8.55 3.43 26.60
CA PRO A 366 -8.36 2.17 25.91
C PRO A 366 -7.14 1.41 26.45
N ILE A 367 -7.23 0.08 26.54
CA ILE A 367 -6.10 -0.74 27.00
C ILE A 367 -4.88 -0.54 26.11
N ARG A 368 -5.09 -0.48 24.79
CA ARG A 368 -4.05 -0.20 23.79
C ARG A 368 -3.27 1.09 24.09
N LEU A 369 -3.97 2.15 24.49
CA LEU A 369 -3.36 3.44 24.85
C LEU A 369 -2.48 3.31 26.11
N ILE A 370 -2.93 2.55 27.10
CA ILE A 370 -2.22 2.30 28.36
C ILE A 370 -0.98 1.42 28.11
N ASN A 371 -1.11 0.35 27.34
CA ASN A 371 -0.01 -0.53 26.93
C ASN A 371 1.09 0.27 26.21
N ARG A 372 0.69 1.08 25.22
CA ARG A 372 1.63 1.94 24.47
C ARG A 372 2.30 2.99 25.35
N THR A 373 1.56 3.63 26.26
CA THR A 373 2.05 4.76 27.07
C THR A 373 2.89 4.31 28.26
N LEU A 374 2.45 3.30 29.00
CA LEU A 374 3.10 2.83 30.24
C LEU A 374 4.04 1.64 30.01
N LYS A 375 4.07 1.09 28.78
CA LYS A 375 4.80 -0.13 28.38
C LYS A 375 4.39 -1.34 29.22
N LEU A 376 3.08 -1.51 29.38
CA LEU A 376 2.45 -2.67 30.02
C LEU A 376 1.97 -3.67 28.94
N ARG A 377 1.62 -4.87 29.37
CA ARG A 377 1.06 -5.95 28.52
C ARG A 377 -0.26 -6.42 29.10
N LEU A 378 -1.20 -5.50 29.22
CA LEU A 378 -2.58 -5.83 29.55
C LEU A 378 -3.21 -6.54 28.34
N ASP A 379 -4.03 -7.54 28.60
CA ASP A 379 -4.73 -8.29 27.55
C ASP A 379 -5.81 -7.42 26.89
N GLU A 380 -5.73 -7.26 25.57
CA GLU A 380 -6.71 -6.50 24.77
C GLU A 380 -7.93 -7.36 24.39
N GLU A 381 -7.87 -8.69 24.52
CA GLU A 381 -8.99 -9.60 24.19
C GLU A 381 -10.04 -9.68 25.32
N GLU A 382 -9.64 -9.40 26.57
CA GLU A 382 -10.55 -9.46 27.72
C GLU A 382 -11.45 -8.21 27.85
N ALA A 383 -10.99 -7.04 27.37
CA ALA A 383 -11.74 -5.79 27.39
C ALA A 383 -11.09 -4.69 26.55
N ASP A 384 -11.90 -3.74 26.04
CA ASP A 384 -11.37 -2.60 25.26
C ASP A 384 -10.83 -1.46 26.13
N THR A 385 -11.33 -1.34 27.38
CA THR A 385 -11.02 -0.22 28.29
C THR A 385 -10.50 -0.71 29.64
N ILE A 386 -9.75 0.13 30.35
CA ILE A 386 -9.24 -0.22 31.69
C ILE A 386 -10.36 -0.46 32.71
N ALA A 387 -11.49 0.24 32.60
CA ALA A 387 -12.67 -0.05 33.42
C ALA A 387 -13.23 -1.43 33.11
N GLY A 388 -13.37 -1.77 31.82
CA GLY A 388 -13.79 -3.10 31.37
C GLY A 388 -12.86 -4.20 31.89
N TYR A 389 -11.55 -3.97 31.80
CA TYR A 389 -10.52 -4.89 32.29
C TYR A 389 -10.65 -5.16 33.79
N VAL A 390 -10.82 -4.11 34.60
CA VAL A 390 -11.00 -4.25 36.05
C VAL A 390 -12.31 -4.97 36.40
N ILE A 391 -13.38 -4.73 35.65
CA ILE A 391 -14.67 -5.42 35.84
C ILE A 391 -14.53 -6.91 35.49
N ALA A 392 -13.89 -7.22 34.36
CA ALA A 392 -13.64 -8.59 33.92
C ALA A 392 -12.78 -9.37 34.94
N ALA A 393 -11.67 -8.78 35.39
CA ALA A 393 -10.77 -9.39 36.36
C ALA A 393 -11.41 -9.61 37.74
N LEU A 394 -12.32 -8.71 38.18
CA LEU A 394 -13.00 -8.85 39.47
C LEU A 394 -14.27 -9.71 39.40
N GLY A 395 -14.84 -9.93 38.22
CA GLY A 395 -16.08 -10.69 38.02
C GLY A 395 -17.32 -10.07 38.70
N ARG A 396 -17.24 -8.81 39.14
CA ARG A 396 -18.31 -8.06 39.82
C ARG A 396 -18.13 -6.56 39.62
N ILE A 397 -19.18 -5.77 39.92
CA ILE A 397 -19.11 -4.31 39.89
C ILE A 397 -18.05 -3.84 40.92
N PRO A 398 -17.00 -3.11 40.50
CA PRO A 398 -15.93 -2.65 41.38
C PRO A 398 -16.41 -1.56 42.35
N ARG A 399 -15.82 -1.55 43.54
CA ARG A 399 -15.99 -0.49 44.54
C ARG A 399 -14.70 0.30 44.68
N ARG A 400 -14.80 1.55 45.12
CA ARG A 400 -13.62 2.38 45.43
C ARG A 400 -12.70 1.64 46.40
N GLY A 401 -11.41 1.54 46.05
CA GLY A 401 -10.38 0.81 46.79
C GLY A 401 -10.21 -0.66 46.40
N ASP A 402 -11.04 -1.22 45.51
CA ASP A 402 -10.75 -2.54 44.91
C ASP A 402 -9.47 -2.44 44.06
N SER A 403 -8.63 -3.48 44.08
CA SER A 403 -7.39 -3.51 43.29
C SER A 403 -7.18 -4.83 42.56
N VAL A 404 -6.60 -4.75 41.35
CA VAL A 404 -6.23 -5.88 40.49
C VAL A 404 -4.72 -5.81 40.25
N GLU A 405 -4.03 -6.93 40.41
CA GLU A 405 -2.60 -7.06 40.09
C GLU A 405 -2.40 -7.73 38.74
N VAL A 406 -1.50 -7.18 37.94
CA VAL A 406 -1.15 -7.63 36.59
C VAL A 406 0.36 -7.64 36.42
N GLU A 407 0.89 -8.35 35.41
CA GLU A 407 2.32 -8.37 35.15
C GLU A 407 2.89 -6.96 34.95
N GLY A 408 3.68 -6.48 35.91
CA GLY A 408 4.36 -5.19 35.86
C GLY A 408 3.57 -3.98 36.37
N ALA A 409 2.33 -4.14 36.83
CA ALA A 409 1.57 -3.05 37.44
C ALA A 409 0.48 -3.51 38.43
N ARG A 410 0.07 -2.59 39.31
CA ARG A 410 -1.11 -2.74 40.17
C ARG A 410 -2.13 -1.66 39.81
N ILE A 411 -3.37 -2.05 39.55
CA ILE A 411 -4.49 -1.15 39.21
C ILE A 411 -5.41 -1.05 40.43
N GLU A 412 -5.65 0.15 40.93
CA GLU A 412 -6.55 0.42 42.06
C GLU A 412 -7.71 1.33 41.62
N VAL A 413 -8.94 0.99 41.99
CA VAL A 413 -10.12 1.80 41.66
C VAL A 413 -10.18 3.04 42.55
N ALA A 414 -9.98 4.21 41.95
CA ALA A 414 -9.91 5.48 42.67
C ALA A 414 -11.29 6.13 42.83
N GLU A 415 -12.14 6.04 41.81
CA GLU A 415 -13.45 6.66 41.76
C GLU A 415 -14.44 5.81 40.94
N VAL A 416 -15.68 5.72 41.43
CA VAL A 416 -16.78 4.97 40.81
C VAL A 416 -18.01 5.86 40.83
N ASP A 417 -18.66 6.03 39.68
CA ASP A 417 -19.98 6.67 39.57
C ASP A 417 -21.05 5.61 39.26
N GLY A 418 -21.95 5.37 40.21
CA GLY A 418 -22.97 4.34 40.13
C GLY A 418 -22.39 2.93 39.92
N ARG A 419 -22.46 2.42 38.68
CA ARG A 419 -21.93 1.11 38.27
C ARG A 419 -20.66 1.20 37.41
N ARG A 420 -20.14 2.40 37.20
CA ARG A 420 -19.04 2.68 36.26
C ARG A 420 -17.79 3.11 37.00
N VAL A 421 -16.65 2.53 36.65
CA VAL A 421 -15.34 3.01 37.12
C VAL A 421 -14.99 4.30 36.37
N GLU A 422 -14.90 5.41 37.11
CA GLU A 422 -14.56 6.74 36.58
C GLU A 422 -13.04 6.90 36.45
N ARG A 423 -12.29 6.48 37.46
CA ARG A 423 -10.82 6.62 37.54
C ARG A 423 -10.16 5.44 38.22
N VAL A 424 -8.96 5.09 37.75
CA VAL A 424 -8.06 4.11 38.39
C VAL A 424 -6.68 4.71 38.64
N ILE A 425 -5.99 4.22 39.66
CA ILE A 425 -4.58 4.52 39.94
C ILE A 425 -3.76 3.30 39.53
N LEU A 426 -2.86 3.49 38.57
CA LEU A 426 -1.93 2.49 38.06
C LEU A 426 -0.55 2.71 38.69
N THR A 427 -0.07 1.74 39.46
CA THR A 427 1.26 1.75 40.08
C THR A 427 2.18 0.78 39.34
N LYS A 428 3.23 1.27 38.70
CA LYS A 428 4.21 0.43 37.98
C LYS A 428 5.14 -0.27 38.97
N LEU A 429 5.18 -1.59 38.93
CA LEU A 429 6.12 -2.38 39.73
C LEU A 429 7.47 -2.44 38.99
N GLY A 430 8.53 -1.92 39.61
CA GLY A 430 9.88 -1.96 39.05
C GLY A 430 10.39 -3.40 38.91
N LEU A 431 10.75 -3.81 37.71
CA LEU A 431 11.42 -5.09 37.44
C LEU A 431 12.82 -5.09 38.06
N ILE A 432 12.98 -5.76 39.21
CA ILE A 432 14.28 -6.25 39.67
C ILE A 432 14.64 -7.44 38.78
N LEU A 433 15.50 -7.19 37.80
CA LEU A 433 16.02 -8.21 36.90
C LEU A 433 17.25 -8.85 37.55
N SER A 434 17.04 -9.89 38.36
CA SER A 434 18.11 -10.76 38.86
C SER A 434 17.66 -12.22 38.90
N ALA A 435 17.59 -12.86 37.74
CA ALA A 435 17.77 -14.30 37.56
C ALA A 435 17.56 -14.64 36.08
N LEU A 436 18.64 -14.99 35.36
CA LEU A 436 18.73 -15.93 34.24
C LEU A 436 19.95 -15.60 33.36
N LEU A 437 21.10 -16.15 33.75
CA LEU A 437 22.10 -16.85 32.92
C LEU A 437 23.40 -16.94 33.74
N PRO A 438 23.76 -18.16 34.18
CA PRO A 438 24.77 -18.89 33.43
C PRO A 438 24.37 -20.36 33.24
N ALA A 439 23.87 -20.70 32.05
CA ALA A 439 23.59 -22.08 31.66
C ALA A 439 23.68 -22.28 30.12
N VAL A 440 24.77 -21.85 29.47
CA VAL A 440 25.02 -22.17 28.03
C VAL A 440 26.49 -22.47 27.69
N LEU A 441 27.42 -22.54 28.65
CA LEU A 441 28.79 -23.02 28.38
C LEU A 441 29.14 -24.22 29.26
N GLY A 442 28.28 -25.24 29.19
CA GLY A 442 28.61 -26.60 29.59
C GLY A 442 29.22 -27.36 28.40
N ILE A 443 30.48 -27.07 28.08
CA ILE A 443 31.30 -27.92 27.21
C ILE A 443 32.63 -28.17 27.91
N SER A 444 32.66 -29.21 28.75
CA SER A 444 33.90 -29.92 29.06
C SER A 444 34.03 -31.05 28.04
N LEU A 445 34.82 -30.85 26.99
CA LEU A 445 35.24 -31.94 26.11
C LEU A 445 36.26 -32.79 26.89
N SER A 446 35.77 -33.85 27.53
CA SER A 446 36.62 -34.95 27.99
C SER A 446 36.79 -35.91 26.82
N TRP A 447 38.04 -36.10 26.38
CA TRP A 447 38.39 -37.13 25.42
C TRP A 447 38.50 -38.47 26.16
N GLY A 448 37.59 -39.39 25.85
CA GLY A 448 37.62 -40.75 26.36
C GLY A 448 36.69 -41.64 25.55
N ALA A 449 37.24 -42.33 24.54
CA ALA A 449 36.75 -43.62 24.08
C ALA A 449 37.82 -44.29 23.22
N GLN A 450 38.12 -45.54 23.58
CA GLN A 450 39.00 -46.45 22.86
C GLN A 450 38.66 -46.51 21.37
N ALA A 451 39.67 -46.28 20.53
CA ALA A 451 39.62 -46.61 19.12
C ALA A 451 40.19 -48.02 18.91
N ASP A 452 39.33 -48.87 18.38
CA ASP A 452 39.61 -50.14 17.71
C ASP A 452 40.79 -49.99 16.72
N PRO A 453 41.83 -50.84 16.75
CA PRO A 453 43.04 -50.64 15.94
C PRO A 453 42.87 -51.21 14.53
N ALA A 454 42.09 -50.54 13.68
CA ALA A 454 42.01 -50.88 12.25
C ALA A 454 41.60 -49.71 11.32
N LEU A 455 41.84 -48.45 11.70
CA LEU A 455 41.79 -47.31 10.77
C LEU A 455 43.22 -46.78 10.54
N PRO A 456 43.67 -46.59 9.28
CA PRO A 456 45.05 -46.22 9.01
C PRO A 456 45.36 -44.85 9.60
N LEU A 457 46.51 -44.74 10.28
CA LEU A 457 47.06 -43.55 10.96
C LEU A 457 47.02 -42.24 10.14
N ALA A 458 46.85 -42.35 8.82
CA ALA A 458 46.68 -41.24 7.88
C ALA A 458 45.30 -40.56 7.99
N ALA A 459 44.22 -41.31 8.22
CA ALA A 459 42.87 -40.77 8.30
C ALA A 459 42.67 -39.89 9.55
N ALA A 460 43.23 -40.30 10.70
CA ALA A 460 43.15 -39.52 11.94
C ALA A 460 43.89 -38.17 11.85
N LYS A 461 44.97 -38.09 11.08
CA LYS A 461 45.71 -36.84 10.83
C LYS A 461 44.99 -35.89 9.86
N ALA A 462 44.08 -36.40 9.03
CA ALA A 462 43.29 -35.61 8.10
C ALA A 462 42.06 -34.94 8.74
N ILE A 463 41.52 -35.50 9.82
CA ILE A 463 40.30 -35.00 10.52
C ILE A 463 40.36 -33.49 10.85
N PRO A 464 41.41 -32.94 11.49
CA PRO A 464 41.42 -31.51 11.80
C PRO A 464 41.43 -30.63 10.55
N PHE A 465 42.12 -31.06 9.49
CA PHE A 465 42.13 -30.34 8.20
C PHE A 465 40.78 -30.40 7.50
N VAL A 466 40.07 -31.53 7.60
CA VAL A 466 38.70 -31.67 7.08
C VAL A 466 37.73 -30.79 7.86
N ILE A 467 37.78 -30.76 9.19
CA ILE A 467 36.94 -29.89 10.02
C ILE A 467 37.20 -28.42 9.68
N LEU A 468 38.47 -28.03 9.56
CA LEU A 468 38.85 -26.67 9.20
C LEU A 468 38.41 -26.32 7.77
N ALA A 469 38.53 -27.24 6.81
CA ALA A 469 38.03 -27.06 5.46
C ALA A 469 36.51 -26.81 5.45
N LEU A 470 35.75 -27.62 6.20
CA LEU A 470 34.30 -27.47 6.34
C LEU A 470 33.92 -26.14 7.01
N LEU A 471 34.68 -25.70 8.02
CA LEU A 471 34.47 -24.40 8.67
C LEU A 471 34.73 -23.23 7.70
N LEU A 472 35.83 -23.29 6.94
CA LEU A 472 36.16 -22.28 5.93
C LEU A 472 35.11 -22.25 4.81
N MET A 473 34.61 -23.41 4.39
CA MET A 473 33.50 -23.51 3.44
C MET A 473 32.22 -22.89 3.98
N GLY A 474 31.89 -23.14 5.25
CA GLY A 474 30.75 -22.50 5.91
C GLY A 474 30.88 -20.97 5.99
N MET A 475 32.07 -20.46 6.30
CA MET A 475 32.36 -19.02 6.30
C MET A 475 32.29 -18.42 4.90
N MET A 476 32.81 -19.11 3.88
CA MET A 476 32.67 -18.71 2.49
C MET A 476 31.19 -18.63 2.08
N GLY A 477 30.40 -19.64 2.43
CA GLY A 477 28.95 -19.65 2.23
C GLY A 477 28.24 -18.51 2.93
N PHE A 478 28.67 -18.15 4.14
CA PHE A 478 28.15 -16.99 4.85
C PHE A 478 28.42 -15.68 4.09
N TYR A 479 29.66 -15.42 3.65
CA TYR A 479 29.99 -14.18 2.92
C TYR A 479 29.25 -14.10 1.58
N SER A 480 29.27 -15.19 0.82
CA SER A 480 28.62 -15.30 -0.48
C SER A 480 27.09 -15.16 -0.38
N GLY A 481 26.47 -15.84 0.58
CA GLY A 481 25.04 -15.71 0.84
C GLY A 481 24.66 -14.32 1.36
N THR A 482 25.47 -13.72 2.24
CA THR A 482 25.24 -12.37 2.77
C THR A 482 25.24 -11.33 1.65
N GLU A 483 26.14 -11.46 0.67
CA GLU A 483 26.15 -10.62 -0.52
C GLU A 483 24.79 -10.67 -1.24
N THR A 484 24.29 -11.87 -1.54
CA THR A 484 23.00 -12.04 -2.22
C THR A 484 21.82 -11.56 -1.37
N ALA A 485 21.82 -11.84 -0.06
CA ALA A 485 20.79 -11.35 0.85
C ALA A 485 20.77 -9.82 0.91
N PHE A 486 21.94 -9.18 0.99
CA PHE A 486 22.05 -7.73 1.00
C PHE A 486 21.49 -7.09 -0.27
N VAL A 487 21.78 -7.68 -1.44
CA VAL A 487 21.28 -7.15 -2.71
C VAL A 487 19.78 -7.40 -2.90
N SER A 488 19.26 -8.52 -2.40
CA SER A 488 17.86 -8.95 -2.64
C SER A 488 16.87 -8.51 -1.56
N ALA A 489 17.35 -7.99 -0.43
CA ALA A 489 16.52 -7.64 0.72
C ALA A 489 15.66 -6.39 0.45
N ASN A 490 14.40 -6.42 0.89
CA ASN A 490 13.45 -5.34 0.67
C ASN A 490 13.70 -4.20 1.68
N ARG A 491 14.27 -3.09 1.22
CA ARG A 491 14.62 -1.92 2.04
C ARG A 491 13.39 -1.25 2.65
N ASP A 492 12.28 -1.19 1.92
CA ASP A 492 11.04 -0.55 2.37
C ASP A 492 10.45 -1.28 3.58
N LYS A 493 10.51 -2.62 3.56
CA LYS A 493 10.11 -3.44 4.70
C LYS A 493 10.91 -3.12 5.97
N PHE A 494 12.22 -2.88 5.86
CA PHE A 494 13.03 -2.50 7.01
C PHE A 494 12.74 -1.08 7.50
N ARG A 495 12.36 -0.15 6.61
CA ARG A 495 11.94 1.21 6.99
C ARG A 495 10.63 1.17 7.78
N ALA A 496 9.63 0.45 7.29
CA ALA A 496 8.37 0.25 8.01
C ALA A 496 8.59 -0.39 9.40
N MET A 497 9.39 -1.45 9.50
CA MET A 497 9.74 -2.06 10.80
C MET A 497 10.48 -1.10 11.75
N LYS A 498 11.27 -0.16 11.21
CA LYS A 498 11.94 0.88 12.02
C LYS A 498 10.92 1.89 12.56
N GLU A 499 9.93 2.29 11.76
CA GLU A 499 8.84 3.19 12.18
C GLU A 499 7.98 2.55 13.28
N GLU A 500 7.76 1.23 13.21
CA GLU A 500 7.13 0.44 14.26
C GLU A 500 8.01 0.27 15.53
N GLY A 501 9.28 0.70 15.48
CA GLY A 501 10.21 0.72 16.61
C GLY A 501 11.19 -0.46 16.71
N ASP A 502 11.35 -1.29 15.67
CA ASP A 502 12.32 -2.39 15.66
C ASP A 502 13.78 -1.89 15.49
N ARG A 503 14.54 -1.93 16.59
CA ARG A 503 15.97 -1.58 16.63
C ARG A 503 16.88 -2.50 15.79
N ARG A 504 16.42 -3.70 15.40
CA ARG A 504 17.17 -4.59 14.50
C ARG A 504 17.08 -4.08 13.07
N ALA A 505 15.89 -3.66 12.65
CA ALA A 505 15.65 -3.09 11.33
C ALA A 505 16.46 -1.80 11.13
N GLU A 506 16.51 -0.94 12.15
CA GLU A 506 17.38 0.24 12.16
C GLU A 506 18.85 -0.10 11.90
N ARG A 507 19.39 -1.12 12.58
CA ARG A 507 20.77 -1.57 12.37
C ARG A 507 21.01 -2.19 10.99
N VAL A 508 20.00 -2.81 10.39
CA VAL A 508 20.09 -3.31 9.01
C VAL A 508 20.10 -2.14 8.02
N LEU A 509 19.29 -1.11 8.26
CA LEU A 509 19.28 0.12 7.45
C LEU A 509 20.62 0.87 7.50
N GLU A 510 21.31 0.89 8.66
CA GLU A 510 22.69 1.40 8.74
C GLU A 510 23.64 0.67 7.77
N LEU A 511 23.50 -0.65 7.61
CA LEU A 511 24.31 -1.44 6.67
C LEU A 511 23.96 -1.08 5.21
N PHE A 512 22.68 -0.86 4.90
CA PHE A 512 22.26 -0.40 3.57
C PHE A 512 22.77 0.99 3.22
N GLY A 513 23.05 1.84 4.22
CA GLY A 513 23.70 3.14 4.02
C GLY A 513 25.18 3.04 3.58
N MET A 514 25.80 1.86 3.65
CA MET A 514 27.22 1.65 3.30
C MET A 514 27.42 0.53 2.27
N PRO A 515 26.74 0.56 1.11
CA PRO A 515 26.61 -0.61 0.26
C PRO A 515 27.94 -1.00 -0.41
N GLU A 516 28.79 -0.03 -0.75
CA GLU A 516 30.15 -0.27 -1.26
C GLU A 516 31.00 -1.01 -0.24
N SER A 517 30.90 -0.65 1.04
CA SER A 517 31.67 -1.28 2.11
C SER A 517 31.22 -2.72 2.39
N ILE A 518 29.91 -2.97 2.35
CA ILE A 518 29.36 -4.32 2.57
C ILE A 518 29.67 -5.25 1.40
N LEU A 519 29.53 -4.79 0.15
CA LEU A 519 29.92 -5.57 -1.04
C LEU A 519 31.43 -5.84 -1.04
N THR A 520 32.25 -4.82 -0.76
CA THR A 520 33.70 -4.99 -0.69
C THR A 520 34.09 -5.99 0.41
N MET A 521 33.47 -5.92 1.59
CA MET A 521 33.71 -6.84 2.69
C MET A 521 33.34 -8.29 2.34
N THR A 522 32.18 -8.50 1.73
CA THR A 522 31.72 -9.84 1.34
C THR A 522 32.56 -10.44 0.20
N LEU A 523 32.99 -9.64 -0.77
CA LEU A 523 33.88 -10.08 -1.85
C LEU A 523 35.29 -10.44 -1.34
N ILE A 524 35.89 -9.58 -0.50
CA ILE A 524 37.19 -9.89 0.10
C ILE A 524 37.06 -11.15 0.99
N GLY A 525 35.99 -11.24 1.78
CA GLY A 525 35.73 -12.42 2.62
C GLY A 525 35.60 -13.69 1.79
N THR A 526 34.84 -13.66 0.70
CA THR A 526 34.65 -14.81 -0.20
C THR A 526 35.96 -15.23 -0.84
N ASN A 527 36.73 -14.29 -1.40
CA ASN A 527 38.02 -14.59 -2.03
C ASN A 527 39.06 -15.12 -1.04
N LEU A 528 39.14 -14.55 0.16
CA LEU A 528 40.05 -15.01 1.21
C LEU A 528 39.70 -16.43 1.67
N MET A 529 38.42 -16.70 1.92
CA MET A 529 37.97 -18.04 2.33
C MET A 529 38.16 -19.05 1.20
N ASN A 530 37.93 -18.68 -0.05
CA ASN A 530 38.11 -19.56 -1.21
C ASN A 530 39.58 -20.00 -1.38
N ILE A 531 40.52 -19.06 -1.30
CA ILE A 531 41.97 -19.37 -1.33
C ILE A 531 42.32 -20.30 -0.16
N SER A 532 41.86 -19.97 1.05
CA SER A 532 42.15 -20.74 2.26
C SER A 532 41.56 -22.16 2.20
N ALA A 533 40.34 -22.32 1.68
CA ALA A 533 39.67 -23.61 1.54
C ALA A 533 40.34 -24.47 0.45
N THR A 534 40.79 -23.86 -0.65
CA THR A 534 41.51 -24.56 -1.73
C THR A 534 42.84 -25.11 -1.21
N GLU A 535 43.63 -24.31 -0.49
CA GLU A 535 44.89 -24.76 0.14
C GLU A 535 44.63 -25.87 1.18
N MET A 536 43.57 -25.74 1.98
CA MET A 536 43.17 -26.80 2.92
C MET A 536 42.80 -28.10 2.20
N GLY A 537 42.13 -28.02 1.05
CA GLY A 537 41.83 -29.17 0.20
C GLY A 537 43.08 -29.90 -0.27
N VAL A 538 44.13 -29.15 -0.67
CA VAL A 538 45.44 -29.73 -1.00
C VAL A 538 46.06 -30.42 0.21
N MET A 539 45.99 -29.81 1.40
CA MET A 539 46.49 -30.43 2.64
C MET A 539 45.75 -31.73 2.99
N VAL A 540 44.43 -31.76 2.81
CA VAL A 540 43.61 -32.96 3.01
C VAL A 540 44.03 -34.04 2.01
N ALA A 541 44.19 -33.71 0.73
CA ALA A 541 44.67 -34.66 -0.27
C ALA A 541 46.07 -35.19 0.08
N LYS A 542 46.98 -34.30 0.48
CA LYS A 542 48.33 -34.68 0.92
C LYS A 542 48.32 -35.63 2.12
N ALA A 543 47.34 -35.52 3.02
CA ALA A 543 47.20 -36.44 4.16
C ALA A 543 46.85 -37.88 3.75
N PHE A 544 46.13 -38.06 2.63
CA PHE A 544 45.78 -39.39 2.09
C PHE A 544 46.89 -40.00 1.23
N ARG A 545 47.52 -39.20 0.35
CA ARG A 545 48.67 -39.62 -0.46
C ARG A 545 49.75 -38.53 -0.50
N PRO A 546 50.74 -38.57 0.41
CA PRO A 546 51.80 -37.57 0.48
C PRO A 546 52.75 -37.59 -0.73
N GLU A 547 52.96 -38.77 -1.31
CA GLU A 547 53.99 -39.07 -2.31
C GLU A 547 53.62 -38.66 -3.74
N ASP A 548 52.35 -38.33 -4.02
CA ASP A 548 51.83 -38.11 -5.38
C ASP A 548 51.22 -36.70 -5.54
N PRO A 549 52.02 -35.70 -5.96
CA PRO A 549 51.55 -34.33 -6.20
C PRO A 549 50.52 -34.22 -7.34
N SER A 550 50.58 -35.12 -8.32
CA SER A 550 49.64 -35.14 -9.45
C SER A 550 48.27 -35.60 -8.96
N TRP A 551 48.21 -36.63 -8.12
CA TRP A 551 46.98 -37.08 -7.49
C TRP A 551 46.39 -36.01 -6.56
N GLN A 552 47.23 -35.32 -5.77
CA GLN A 552 46.77 -34.25 -4.88
C GLN A 552 46.08 -33.12 -5.65
N SER A 553 46.71 -32.67 -6.74
CA SER A 553 46.13 -31.66 -7.64
C SER A 553 44.85 -32.16 -8.29
N ALA A 554 44.84 -33.40 -8.79
CA ALA A 554 43.69 -33.99 -9.47
C ALA A 554 42.46 -34.13 -8.54
N VAL A 555 42.66 -34.57 -7.29
CA VAL A 555 41.57 -34.69 -6.30
C VAL A 555 41.07 -33.33 -5.86
N THR A 556 41.98 -32.38 -5.60
CA THR A 556 41.58 -31.03 -5.18
C THR A 556 40.78 -30.33 -6.28
N THR A 557 41.26 -30.34 -7.53
CA THR A 557 40.55 -29.71 -8.65
C THR A 557 39.29 -30.49 -9.07
N GLY A 558 39.34 -31.81 -9.10
CA GLY A 558 38.24 -32.65 -9.61
C GLY A 558 37.11 -32.88 -8.62
N VAL A 559 37.41 -32.93 -7.31
CA VAL A 559 36.43 -33.26 -6.26
C VAL A 559 36.15 -32.06 -5.36
N MET A 560 37.18 -31.38 -4.85
CA MET A 560 36.97 -30.27 -3.91
C MET A 560 36.37 -29.04 -4.59
N THR A 561 36.79 -28.68 -5.81
CA THR A 561 36.26 -27.49 -6.50
C THR A 561 34.75 -27.56 -6.74
N PRO A 562 34.15 -28.66 -7.26
CA PRO A 562 32.69 -28.78 -7.35
C PRO A 562 32.00 -28.71 -5.98
N ILE A 563 32.57 -29.33 -4.95
CA ILE A 563 32.01 -29.31 -3.59
C ILE A 563 32.00 -27.88 -3.05
N VAL A 564 33.10 -27.13 -3.17
CA VAL A 564 33.17 -25.72 -2.74
C VAL A 564 32.18 -24.87 -3.51
N LEU A 565 32.13 -25.01 -4.84
CA LEU A 565 31.19 -24.26 -5.69
C LEU A 565 29.73 -24.53 -5.31
N ILE A 566 29.36 -25.79 -5.01
CA ILE A 566 27.99 -26.17 -4.65
C ILE A 566 27.65 -25.73 -3.22
N PHE A 567 28.45 -26.14 -2.23
CA PHE A 567 28.11 -25.99 -0.82
C PHE A 567 28.51 -24.65 -0.21
N SER A 568 29.50 -23.95 -0.79
CA SER A 568 30.01 -22.68 -0.28
C SER A 568 29.59 -21.48 -1.10
N GLU A 569 28.95 -21.67 -2.26
CA GLU A 569 28.52 -20.56 -3.11
C GLU A 569 27.07 -20.73 -3.59
N LEU A 570 26.79 -21.76 -4.39
CA LEU A 570 25.46 -21.93 -5.00
C LEU A 570 24.33 -22.16 -3.99
N LEU A 571 24.49 -23.11 -3.07
CA LEU A 571 23.48 -23.42 -2.05
C LEU A 571 23.26 -22.22 -1.10
N PRO A 572 24.31 -21.60 -0.52
CA PRO A 572 24.15 -20.41 0.31
C PRO A 572 23.47 -19.25 -0.43
N LYS A 573 23.90 -18.91 -1.66
CA LYS A 573 23.25 -17.84 -2.45
C LYS A 573 21.76 -18.11 -2.68
N SER A 574 21.40 -19.36 -2.97
CA SER A 574 20.00 -19.75 -3.20
C SER A 574 19.15 -19.63 -1.92
N ILE A 575 19.66 -20.11 -0.78
CA ILE A 575 18.95 -20.08 0.52
C ILE A 575 18.83 -18.64 1.04
N PHE A 576 19.94 -17.89 1.00
CA PHE A 576 20.01 -16.54 1.55
C PHE A 576 19.16 -15.57 0.73
N ARG A 577 19.02 -15.78 -0.57
CA ARG A 577 18.06 -15.02 -1.38
C ARG A 577 16.63 -15.26 -0.92
N ALA A 578 16.22 -16.53 -0.79
CA ALA A 578 14.85 -16.88 -0.40
C ALA A 578 14.46 -16.34 0.98
N LYS A 579 15.45 -16.18 1.87
CA LYS A 579 15.27 -15.67 3.24
C LYS A 579 16.02 -14.36 3.49
N ALA A 580 16.17 -13.52 2.45
CA ALA A 580 17.04 -12.34 2.51
C ALA A 580 16.70 -11.44 3.71
N ASN A 581 15.42 -11.12 3.90
CA ASN A 581 14.98 -10.26 5.00
C ASN A 581 15.29 -10.86 6.39
N GLU A 582 14.97 -12.15 6.58
CA GLU A 582 15.18 -12.86 7.84
C GLU A 582 16.66 -13.02 8.18
N VAL A 583 17.47 -13.35 7.18
CA VAL A 583 18.92 -13.48 7.30
C VAL A 583 19.54 -12.14 7.67
N MET A 584 19.14 -11.05 7.01
CA MET A 584 19.65 -9.72 7.34
C MET A 584 19.33 -9.35 8.80
N LEU A 585 18.10 -9.61 9.28
CA LEU A 585 17.72 -9.38 10.68
C LEU A 585 18.53 -10.23 11.68
N ARG A 586 18.77 -11.51 11.37
CA ARG A 586 19.49 -12.42 12.28
C ARG A 586 21.00 -12.19 12.27
N CYS A 587 21.57 -11.97 11.08
CA CYS A 587 23.01 -11.93 10.85
C CYS A 587 23.62 -10.53 10.94
N HIS A 588 22.83 -9.44 11.05
CA HIS A 588 23.36 -8.07 11.09
C HIS A 588 24.53 -7.87 12.08
N ARG A 589 24.50 -8.52 13.25
CA ARG A 589 25.59 -8.45 14.23
C ARG A 589 26.88 -9.06 13.66
N LEU A 590 26.78 -10.25 13.08
CA LEU A 590 27.93 -10.96 12.49
C LEU A 590 28.50 -10.18 11.31
N ILE A 591 27.66 -9.63 10.45
CA ILE A 591 28.06 -8.75 9.33
C ILE A 591 28.86 -7.55 9.87
N ARG A 592 28.38 -6.90 10.93
CA ARG A 592 29.07 -5.75 11.56
C ARG A 592 30.41 -6.13 12.18
N TRP A 593 30.50 -7.28 12.83
CA TRP A 593 31.78 -7.79 13.36
C TRP A 593 32.77 -8.09 12.24
N SER A 594 32.34 -8.75 11.16
CA SER A 594 33.18 -9.00 9.99
C SER A 594 33.64 -7.70 9.32
N TYR A 595 32.75 -6.71 9.19
CA TYR A 595 33.10 -5.39 8.69
C TYR A 595 34.15 -4.69 9.58
N LEU A 596 33.99 -4.73 10.89
CA LEU A 596 34.97 -4.13 11.82
C LEU A 596 36.33 -4.83 11.75
N ALA A 597 36.34 -6.17 11.65
CA ALA A 597 37.57 -6.95 11.51
C ALA A 597 38.33 -6.62 10.22
N MET A 598 37.61 -6.37 9.12
CA MET A 598 38.17 -6.09 7.80
C MET A 598 38.25 -4.60 7.46
N PHE A 599 37.88 -3.72 8.40
CA PHE A 599 37.72 -2.28 8.20
C PHE A 599 38.88 -1.59 7.46
N PRO A 600 40.17 -1.77 7.81
CA PRO A 600 41.25 -1.05 7.13
C PRO A 600 41.38 -1.46 5.66
N VAL A 601 41.18 -2.75 5.35
CA VAL A 601 41.25 -3.27 3.98
C VAL A 601 40.02 -2.83 3.20
N VAL A 602 38.83 -2.97 3.79
CA VAL A 602 37.57 -2.56 3.15
C VAL A 602 37.59 -1.07 2.81
N LYS A 603 38.04 -0.20 3.72
CA LYS A 603 38.12 1.24 3.49
C LYS A 603 39.08 1.60 2.35
N LEU A 604 40.21 0.90 2.25
CA LEU A 604 41.17 1.09 1.16
C LEU A 604 40.54 0.79 -0.22
N PHE A 605 39.89 -0.36 -0.35
CA PHE A 605 39.25 -0.78 -1.60
C PHE A 605 37.99 0.05 -1.93
N ALA A 606 37.19 0.39 -0.92
CA ALA A 606 36.00 1.22 -1.11
C ALA A 606 36.37 2.63 -1.61
N CYS A 607 37.42 3.25 -1.07
CA CYS A 607 37.91 4.56 -1.54
C CYS A 607 38.32 4.53 -3.03
N PHE A 608 38.98 3.44 -3.45
CA PHE A 608 39.38 3.26 -4.84
C PHE A 608 38.16 3.08 -5.77
N SER A 609 37.20 2.26 -5.36
CA SER A 609 35.96 2.04 -6.10
C SER A 609 35.12 3.32 -6.19
N SER A 610 34.99 4.07 -5.09
CA SER A 610 34.21 5.32 -5.05
C SER A 610 34.79 6.37 -5.99
N ALA A 611 36.13 6.48 -6.06
CA ALA A 611 36.82 7.41 -6.97
C ALA A 611 36.61 7.07 -8.46
N ILE A 612 36.51 5.79 -8.81
CA ILE A 612 36.21 5.37 -10.18
C ILE A 612 34.73 5.59 -10.50
N THR A 613 33.85 5.28 -9.56
CA THR A 613 32.40 5.43 -9.79
C THR A 613 31.94 6.88 -9.81
N SER A 614 32.58 7.81 -9.10
CA SER A 614 32.22 9.24 -9.14
C SER A 614 32.49 9.91 -10.49
N MET A 615 33.32 9.29 -11.35
CA MET A 615 33.52 9.72 -12.73
C MET A 615 32.36 9.30 -13.66
N VAL A 616 31.51 8.37 -13.20
CA VAL A 616 30.36 7.86 -13.93
C VAL A 616 29.13 8.46 -13.27
N GLY A 617 28.56 9.51 -13.90
CA GLY A 617 27.57 10.41 -13.33
C GLY A 617 26.40 9.76 -12.57
N GLU A 618 25.75 10.57 -11.73
CA GLU A 618 24.65 10.14 -10.88
C GLU A 618 23.50 9.49 -11.69
N PRO A 619 22.81 8.48 -11.12
CA PRO A 619 21.65 7.88 -11.75
C PRO A 619 20.60 8.95 -12.04
N GLU A 620 20.06 8.89 -13.25
CA GLU A 620 19.02 9.78 -13.73
C GLU A 620 17.68 9.34 -13.11
N GLU A 621 17.26 9.94 -12.00
CA GLU A 621 15.91 9.76 -11.44
C GLU A 621 14.89 10.50 -12.30
N ARG A 622 14.33 9.82 -13.31
CA ARG A 622 13.10 10.27 -13.98
C ARG A 622 12.22 9.09 -14.38
N GLY A 623 11.37 8.68 -13.45
CA GLY A 623 9.98 8.33 -13.70
C GLY A 623 9.15 9.16 -12.73
N GLU A 624 7.95 9.60 -13.10
CA GLU A 624 7.08 10.28 -12.14
C GLU A 624 6.83 9.32 -10.96
N VAL A 625 7.26 9.70 -9.76
CA VAL A 625 7.18 8.84 -8.55
C VAL A 625 5.73 8.37 -8.31
N ARG A 626 4.75 9.21 -8.67
CA ARG A 626 3.32 8.90 -8.61
C ARG A 626 2.91 7.76 -9.55
N ASP A 627 3.46 7.70 -10.77
CA ASP A 627 3.21 6.57 -11.69
C ASP A 627 3.81 5.28 -11.16
N GLU A 628 4.96 5.34 -10.48
CA GLU A 628 5.53 4.19 -9.79
C GLU A 628 4.56 3.63 -8.74
N LEU A 629 3.98 4.53 -7.94
CA LEU A 629 3.04 4.21 -6.87
C LEU A 629 1.72 3.66 -7.40
N LYS A 630 1.17 4.26 -8.47
CA LYS A 630 0.00 3.74 -9.18
C LYS A 630 0.23 2.32 -9.73
N MET A 631 1.42 2.09 -10.29
CA MET A 631 1.79 0.79 -10.82
C MET A 631 2.02 -0.24 -9.71
N LEU A 632 2.55 0.16 -8.55
CA LEU A 632 2.62 -0.69 -7.35
C LEU A 632 1.23 -1.11 -6.86
N ALA A 633 0.27 -0.19 -6.78
CA ALA A 633 -1.12 -0.54 -6.45
C ALA A 633 -1.72 -1.52 -7.46
N THR A 634 -1.45 -1.32 -8.76
CA THR A 634 -1.91 -2.21 -9.84
C THR A 634 -1.30 -3.61 -9.73
N LEU A 635 -0.02 -3.70 -9.35
CA LEU A 635 0.64 -4.97 -9.08
C LEU A 635 0.01 -5.67 -7.88
N GLY A 636 -0.31 -4.93 -6.82
CA GLY A 636 -0.97 -5.46 -5.63
C GLY A 636 -2.33 -6.06 -5.91
N GLU A 637 -3.11 -5.46 -6.82
CA GLU A 637 -4.37 -6.04 -7.28
C GLU A 637 -4.14 -7.35 -8.05
N ARG A 638 -3.22 -7.35 -9.02
CA ARG A 638 -2.90 -8.55 -9.83
C ARG A 638 -2.43 -9.72 -8.97
N GLU A 639 -1.67 -9.44 -7.93
CA GLU A 639 -1.15 -10.43 -6.98
C GLU A 639 -2.11 -10.72 -5.81
N ARG A 640 -3.33 -10.15 -5.83
CA ARG A 640 -4.38 -10.32 -4.81
C ARG A 640 -4.02 -9.83 -3.41
N ALA A 641 -3.05 -8.93 -3.30
CA ALA A 641 -2.78 -8.19 -2.06
C ALA A 641 -3.87 -7.15 -1.76
N ILE A 642 -4.45 -6.53 -2.79
CA ILE A 642 -5.53 -5.56 -2.63
C ILE A 642 -6.68 -5.83 -3.61
N ARG A 643 -7.87 -5.29 -3.30
CA ARG A 643 -9.05 -5.39 -4.16
C ARG A 643 -9.08 -4.28 -5.21
N PRO A 644 -9.84 -4.44 -6.32
CA PRO A 644 -9.98 -3.42 -7.36
C PRO A 644 -10.46 -2.06 -6.84
N GLN A 645 -11.38 -2.05 -5.88
CA GLN A 645 -11.90 -0.84 -5.24
C GLN A 645 -10.78 -0.07 -4.52
N GLN A 646 -9.91 -0.76 -3.79
CA GLN A 646 -8.80 -0.12 -3.07
C GLN A 646 -7.73 0.41 -4.03
N ARG A 647 -7.44 -0.32 -5.13
CA ARG A 647 -6.56 0.20 -6.19
C ARG A 647 -7.10 1.52 -6.72
N ARG A 648 -8.41 1.59 -7.02
CA ARG A 648 -9.06 2.83 -7.47
C ARG A 648 -8.92 3.94 -6.44
N MET A 649 -9.20 3.67 -5.17
CA MET A 649 -9.03 4.66 -4.10
C MET A 649 -7.60 5.18 -3.99
N ILE A 650 -6.60 4.29 -4.05
CA ILE A 650 -5.19 4.69 -4.01
C ILE A 650 -4.82 5.55 -5.23
N HIS A 651 -5.29 5.19 -6.43
CA HIS A 651 -5.09 6.01 -7.63
C HIS A 651 -5.72 7.39 -7.47
N SER A 652 -6.97 7.44 -6.99
CA SER A 652 -7.69 8.69 -6.73
C SER A 652 -6.97 9.59 -5.73
N VAL A 653 -6.44 9.04 -4.63
CA VAL A 653 -5.65 9.82 -3.66
C VAL A 653 -4.41 10.41 -4.32
N LEU A 654 -3.73 9.64 -5.17
CA LEU A 654 -2.55 10.13 -5.89
C LEU A 654 -2.90 11.22 -6.92
N ASP A 655 -4.11 11.18 -7.50
CA ASP A 655 -4.62 12.17 -8.46
C ASP A 655 -5.16 13.45 -7.79
N LEU A 656 -5.59 13.39 -6.53
CA LEU A 656 -6.08 14.56 -5.79
C LEU A 656 -5.07 15.71 -5.76
N HIS A 657 -3.78 15.37 -5.82
CA HIS A 657 -2.70 16.35 -5.82
C HIS A 657 -2.80 17.32 -7.02
N ASP A 658 -3.26 16.82 -8.16
CA ASP A 658 -3.36 17.59 -9.41
C ASP A 658 -4.74 18.22 -9.60
N LYS A 659 -5.74 17.80 -8.81
CA LYS A 659 -7.11 18.32 -8.88
C LYS A 659 -7.26 19.65 -8.15
N ARG A 660 -8.09 20.51 -8.74
CA ARG A 660 -8.49 21.80 -8.19
C ARG A 660 -9.95 21.75 -7.73
N VAL A 661 -10.28 22.54 -6.71
CA VAL A 661 -11.64 22.60 -6.16
C VAL A 661 -12.67 22.95 -7.24
N GLY A 662 -12.33 23.81 -8.19
CA GLY A 662 -13.21 24.16 -9.31
C GLY A 662 -13.51 23.01 -10.29
N GLN A 663 -12.73 21.91 -10.28
CA GLN A 663 -12.97 20.72 -11.11
C GLN A 663 -13.90 19.71 -10.43
N VAL A 664 -14.04 19.78 -9.10
CA VAL A 664 -14.85 18.87 -8.28
C VAL A 664 -16.18 19.53 -7.87
N MET A 665 -16.28 20.85 -7.99
CA MET A 665 -17.45 21.60 -7.54
C MET A 665 -18.72 21.24 -8.32
N VAL A 666 -19.86 21.29 -7.64
CA VAL A 666 -21.18 21.37 -8.27
C VAL A 666 -21.32 22.76 -8.90
N PRO A 667 -21.47 22.88 -10.23
CA PRO A 667 -21.54 24.17 -10.90
C PRO A 667 -22.75 25.00 -10.47
N LEU A 668 -22.64 26.33 -10.50
CA LEU A 668 -23.71 27.26 -10.10
C LEU A 668 -25.06 26.98 -10.77
N VAL A 669 -25.05 26.52 -12.02
CA VAL A 669 -26.26 26.20 -12.79
C VAL A 669 -26.99 24.95 -12.29
N GLU A 670 -26.30 24.08 -11.55
CA GLU A 670 -26.84 22.87 -10.93
C GLU A 670 -27.26 23.08 -9.47
N MET A 671 -26.80 24.19 -8.86
CA MET A 671 -27.13 24.53 -7.47
C MET A 671 -28.62 24.84 -7.30
N VAL A 672 -29.29 24.10 -6.41
CA VAL A 672 -30.65 24.43 -5.96
C VAL A 672 -30.58 25.45 -4.84
N SER A 673 -30.73 26.72 -5.19
CA SER A 673 -30.65 27.86 -4.26
C SER A 673 -32.01 28.54 -4.04
N VAL A 674 -32.10 29.35 -2.99
CA VAL A 674 -33.32 30.10 -2.63
C VAL A 674 -33.02 31.59 -2.43
N ARG A 675 -33.94 32.45 -2.89
CA ARG A 675 -33.79 33.89 -2.73
C ARG A 675 -34.09 34.32 -1.28
N LYS A 676 -33.34 35.28 -0.75
CA LYS A 676 -33.71 36.01 0.47
C LYS A 676 -35.14 36.58 0.38
N GLY A 677 -35.89 36.53 1.47
CA GLY A 677 -37.29 36.95 1.50
C GLY A 677 -38.28 35.93 0.94
N THR A 678 -37.84 34.73 0.55
CA THR A 678 -38.76 33.67 0.10
C THR A 678 -39.71 33.29 1.24
N PRO A 679 -41.03 33.24 1.00
CA PRO A 679 -42.00 32.79 2.01
C PRO A 679 -41.73 31.35 2.42
N VAL A 680 -41.86 31.04 3.72
CA VAL A 680 -41.63 29.68 4.26
C VAL A 680 -42.48 28.65 3.52
N GLY A 681 -43.74 28.97 3.23
CA GLY A 681 -44.64 28.13 2.46
C GLY A 681 -44.06 27.63 1.13
N ARG A 682 -43.45 28.55 0.36
CA ARG A 682 -42.83 28.29 -0.95
C ARG A 682 -41.48 27.58 -0.83
N PHE A 683 -40.71 27.88 0.21
CA PHE A 683 -39.47 27.16 0.49
C PHE A 683 -39.75 25.68 0.82
N LEU A 684 -40.78 25.39 1.62
CA LEU A 684 -41.19 24.01 1.90
C LEU A 684 -41.68 23.26 0.65
N ASP A 685 -42.33 23.96 -0.30
CA ASP A 685 -42.68 23.37 -1.60
C ASP A 685 -41.43 23.05 -2.44
N LEU A 686 -40.39 23.90 -2.39
CA LEU A 686 -39.10 23.62 -3.03
C LEU A 686 -38.44 22.39 -2.40
N VAL A 687 -38.41 22.28 -1.07
CA VAL A 687 -37.86 21.11 -0.36
C VAL A 687 -38.62 19.83 -0.74
N ALA A 688 -39.94 19.90 -0.88
CA ALA A 688 -40.77 18.77 -1.31
C ALA A 688 -40.49 18.30 -2.76
N GLN A 689 -40.05 19.22 -3.63
CA GLN A 689 -39.69 18.93 -5.01
C GLN A 689 -38.24 18.44 -5.14
N ARG A 690 -37.32 19.04 -4.39
CA ARG A 690 -35.88 18.81 -4.44
C ARG A 690 -35.35 18.59 -3.03
N PRO A 691 -35.40 17.36 -2.47
CA PRO A 691 -35.22 17.10 -1.05
C PRO A 691 -33.75 17.09 -0.60
N PHE A 692 -33.13 18.27 -0.56
CA PHE A 692 -31.85 18.53 0.09
C PHE A 692 -32.02 18.94 1.56
N THR A 693 -30.97 18.78 2.36
CA THR A 693 -30.96 19.21 3.76
C THR A 693 -30.55 20.68 3.90
N ARG A 694 -29.69 21.18 3.01
CA ARG A 694 -29.11 22.54 3.08
C ARG A 694 -29.27 23.22 1.72
N TYR A 695 -29.70 24.49 1.74
CA TYR A 695 -29.93 25.29 0.53
C TYR A 695 -29.15 26.60 0.61
N PRO A 696 -28.33 26.91 -0.40
CA PRO A 696 -27.71 28.22 -0.55
C PRO A 696 -28.77 29.33 -0.63
N VAL A 697 -28.55 30.43 0.07
CA VAL A 697 -29.41 31.61 0.03
C VAL A 697 -28.69 32.75 -0.66
N TYR A 698 -29.33 33.35 -1.67
CA TYR A 698 -28.77 34.45 -2.43
C TYR A 698 -29.58 35.75 -2.28
N GLU A 699 -28.91 36.88 -2.43
CA GLU A 699 -29.52 38.21 -2.46
C GLU A 699 -29.22 38.88 -3.80
N GLY A 700 -30.23 39.42 -4.49
CA GLY A 700 -30.03 39.97 -5.83
C GLY A 700 -29.80 38.88 -6.88
N ARG A 701 -28.53 38.61 -7.22
CA ARG A 701 -28.10 37.63 -8.23
C ARG A 701 -27.77 36.27 -7.59
N ILE A 702 -27.81 35.20 -8.37
CA ILE A 702 -27.66 33.83 -7.86
C ILE A 702 -26.23 33.50 -7.41
N ASP A 703 -25.23 34.22 -7.93
CA ASP A 703 -23.82 34.18 -7.55
C ASP A 703 -23.50 34.98 -6.27
N GLU A 704 -24.46 35.76 -5.76
CA GLU A 704 -24.36 36.54 -4.52
C GLU A 704 -24.93 35.75 -3.33
N ILE A 705 -24.23 34.68 -2.95
CA ILE A 705 -24.61 33.83 -1.82
C ILE A 705 -24.32 34.54 -0.49
N ILE A 706 -25.34 34.71 0.34
CA ILE A 706 -25.27 35.38 1.65
C ILE A 706 -25.32 34.43 2.84
N GLY A 707 -25.65 33.16 2.61
CA GLY A 707 -25.82 32.19 3.69
C GLY A 707 -26.39 30.85 3.21
N ILE A 708 -26.73 30.00 4.18
CA ILE A 708 -27.39 28.71 3.98
C ILE A 708 -28.61 28.63 4.88
N VAL A 709 -29.69 28.02 4.39
CA VAL A 709 -30.84 27.60 5.21
C VAL A 709 -30.84 26.08 5.29
N ASN A 710 -30.89 25.56 6.52
CA ASN A 710 -31.13 24.14 6.77
C ASN A 710 -32.65 23.90 6.72
N ALA A 711 -33.10 22.99 5.85
CA ALA A 711 -34.52 22.66 5.74
C ALA A 711 -35.08 22.11 7.06
N LEU A 712 -34.27 21.38 7.84
CA LEU A 712 -34.68 20.84 9.12
C LEU A 712 -35.02 21.95 10.12
N ASP A 713 -34.22 23.03 10.19
CA ASP A 713 -34.49 24.17 11.09
C ASP A 713 -35.86 24.81 10.79
N VAL A 714 -36.21 24.92 9.50
CA VAL A 714 -37.50 25.46 9.07
C VAL A 714 -38.64 24.50 9.38
N ILE A 715 -38.45 23.20 9.10
CA ILE A 715 -39.42 22.14 9.39
C ILE A 715 -39.74 22.06 10.89
N TYR A 716 -38.72 22.09 11.74
CA TYR A 716 -38.84 22.02 13.19
C TYR A 716 -39.50 23.26 13.79
N SER A 717 -39.28 24.44 13.19
CA SER A 717 -39.92 25.68 13.67
C SER A 717 -41.45 25.63 13.68
N GLY A 718 -42.07 24.77 12.86
CA GLY A 718 -43.51 24.67 12.72
C GLY A 718 -44.19 25.92 12.17
N LYS A 719 -43.42 26.94 11.76
CA LYS A 719 -43.95 28.18 11.19
C LYS A 719 -44.31 27.95 9.73
N GLU A 720 -45.54 28.27 9.36
CA GLU A 720 -45.99 28.24 7.96
C GLU A 720 -46.03 29.63 7.32
N GLU A 721 -46.03 30.67 8.16
CA GLU A 721 -46.10 32.08 7.77
C GLU A 721 -44.77 32.80 8.01
N GLY A 722 -44.51 33.83 7.20
CA GLY A 722 -43.27 34.62 7.25
C GLY A 722 -42.25 34.23 6.17
N THR A 723 -41.04 34.78 6.29
CA THR A 723 -39.92 34.52 5.37
C THR A 723 -38.90 33.56 5.99
N ILE A 724 -38.06 32.97 5.16
CA ILE A 724 -36.93 32.13 5.60
C ILE A 724 -35.79 32.92 6.26
N ASP A 725 -35.85 34.25 6.26
CA ASP A 725 -34.75 35.12 6.69
C ASP A 725 -34.22 34.86 8.12
N PRO A 726 -35.07 34.55 9.12
CA PRO A 726 -34.60 34.22 10.47
C PRO A 726 -33.77 32.93 10.55
N PHE A 727 -33.87 32.07 9.54
CA PHE A 727 -33.18 30.77 9.48
C PHE A 727 -31.88 30.83 8.67
N ILE A 728 -31.55 31.99 8.08
CA ILE A 728 -30.33 32.14 7.28
C ILE A 728 -29.12 32.13 8.20
N ARG A 729 -28.30 31.08 8.07
CA ARG A 729 -26.99 31.00 8.69
C ARG A 729 -25.97 31.65 7.76
N ARG A 730 -25.39 32.77 8.20
CA ARG A 730 -24.41 33.55 7.40
C ARG A 730 -22.97 33.07 7.53
N ASN A 731 -22.71 32.10 8.40
CA ASN A 731 -21.39 31.49 8.53
C ASN A 731 -21.19 30.48 7.39
N VAL A 732 -20.68 30.97 6.26
CA VAL A 732 -20.42 30.17 5.06
C VAL A 732 -18.95 30.23 4.70
N THR A 733 -18.41 29.10 4.25
CA THR A 733 -17.01 28.99 3.82
C THR A 733 -16.93 29.33 2.35
N PHE A 734 -16.02 30.22 1.96
CA PHE A 734 -15.70 30.49 0.56
C PHE A 734 -14.32 29.96 0.23
N VAL A 735 -14.17 29.34 -0.94
CA VAL A 735 -12.92 28.73 -1.40
C VAL A 735 -12.62 29.14 -2.84
N PRO A 736 -11.38 29.55 -3.17
CA PRO A 736 -11.01 29.85 -4.55
C PRO A 736 -11.06 28.60 -5.44
N ALA A 737 -11.59 28.72 -6.65
CA ALA A 737 -11.66 27.62 -7.63
C ALA A 737 -10.30 26.98 -7.95
N LEU A 738 -9.23 27.77 -7.90
CA LEU A 738 -7.86 27.33 -8.19
C LEU A 738 -7.18 26.59 -7.02
N LYS A 739 -7.80 26.57 -5.84
CA LYS A 739 -7.23 25.90 -4.66
C LYS A 739 -7.13 24.39 -4.93
N ARG A 740 -6.06 23.77 -4.47
CA ARG A 740 -5.83 22.33 -4.63
C ARG A 740 -6.76 21.55 -3.69
N VAL A 741 -7.28 20.43 -4.18
CA VAL A 741 -8.30 19.64 -3.47
C VAL A 741 -7.73 19.06 -2.17
N ASP A 742 -6.53 18.49 -2.20
CA ASP A 742 -5.84 17.93 -1.03
C ASP A 742 -5.70 18.95 0.13
N THR A 743 -5.29 20.17 -0.20
CA THR A 743 -5.09 21.27 0.74
C THR A 743 -6.43 21.74 1.29
N PHE A 744 -7.44 21.88 0.41
CA PHE A 744 -8.77 22.28 0.82
C PHE A 744 -9.44 21.22 1.70
N LEU A 745 -9.32 19.94 1.35
CA LEU A 745 -9.85 18.81 2.10
C LEU A 745 -9.36 18.85 3.56
N LYS A 746 -8.05 19.06 3.76
CA LYS A 746 -7.43 19.19 5.08
C LYS A 746 -8.02 20.35 5.89
N GLU A 747 -8.08 21.54 5.30
CA GLU A 747 -8.63 22.73 5.98
C GLU A 747 -10.12 22.57 6.30
N PHE A 748 -10.87 22.00 5.36
CA PHE A 748 -12.31 21.84 5.48
C PHE A 748 -12.67 20.82 6.55
N GLN A 749 -11.90 19.73 6.64
CA GLN A 749 -12.01 18.76 7.73
C GLN A 749 -11.66 19.36 9.09
N HIS A 750 -10.54 20.08 9.20
CA HIS A 750 -10.17 20.75 10.45
C HIS A 750 -11.27 21.72 10.91
N ALA A 751 -11.86 22.49 9.98
CA ALA A 751 -12.99 23.36 10.27
C ALA A 751 -14.23 22.58 10.74
N LEU A 752 -14.51 21.42 10.14
CA LEU A 752 -15.63 20.57 10.55
C LEU A 752 -15.41 19.95 11.92
N ILE A 753 -14.22 19.43 12.22
CA ILE A 753 -13.92 18.74 13.49
C ILE A 753 -13.98 19.72 14.66
N THR A 754 -13.30 20.87 14.54
CA THR A 754 -13.23 21.91 15.58
C THR A 754 -14.56 22.61 15.85
N THR A 755 -15.49 22.54 14.89
CA THR A 755 -16.83 23.13 15.04
C THR A 755 -17.79 22.16 15.73
N PRO A 756 -18.56 22.60 16.75
CA PRO A 756 -19.59 21.78 17.38
C PRO A 756 -20.57 21.17 16.35
N ARG A 757 -20.97 19.90 16.51
CA ARG A 757 -21.78 19.15 15.51
C ARG A 757 -22.98 19.91 14.93
N HIS A 758 -23.69 20.70 15.74
CA HIS A 758 -24.86 21.49 15.32
C HIS A 758 -24.54 22.76 14.51
N LEU A 759 -23.27 23.20 14.51
CA LEU A 759 -22.74 24.34 13.78
C LEU A 759 -21.88 23.92 12.57
N ARG A 760 -21.55 22.63 12.42
CA ARG A 760 -20.77 22.10 11.29
C ARG A 760 -21.47 22.41 9.97
N ASN A 761 -20.72 23.00 9.05
CA ASN A 761 -21.18 23.26 7.71
C ASN A 761 -20.34 22.48 6.69
N PRO A 762 -20.81 21.31 6.23
CA PRO A 762 -20.10 20.48 5.26
C PRO A 762 -20.20 21.02 3.83
N MET A 763 -20.56 22.30 3.64
CA MET A 763 -20.68 22.95 2.34
C MET A 763 -19.81 24.21 2.27
N ALA A 764 -19.02 24.35 1.20
CA ALA A 764 -18.27 25.54 0.86
C ALA A 764 -18.68 26.06 -0.52
N PHE A 765 -18.61 27.38 -0.70
CA PHE A 765 -18.92 28.05 -1.96
C PHE A 765 -17.64 28.36 -2.72
N VAL A 766 -17.59 27.92 -3.97
CA VAL A 766 -16.43 28.11 -4.83
C VAL A 766 -16.54 29.46 -5.51
N VAL A 767 -15.51 30.29 -5.37
CA VAL A 767 -15.47 31.65 -5.91
C VAL A 767 -14.44 31.79 -7.01
N ASN A 768 -14.75 32.67 -7.97
CA ASN A 768 -13.79 33.14 -8.96
C ASN A 768 -12.92 34.28 -8.42
N GLU A 769 -12.01 34.79 -9.26
CA GLU A 769 -11.07 35.87 -8.96
C GLU A 769 -11.77 37.20 -8.66
N TYR A 770 -13.02 37.35 -9.09
CA TYR A 770 -13.84 38.54 -8.88
C TYR A 770 -14.74 38.43 -7.63
N GLY A 771 -14.66 37.32 -6.89
CA GLY A 771 -15.44 37.06 -5.67
C GLY A 771 -16.87 36.60 -5.91
N GLY A 772 -17.27 36.33 -7.15
CA GLY A 772 -18.57 35.73 -7.46
C GLY A 772 -18.56 34.23 -7.25
N VAL A 773 -19.65 33.68 -6.71
CA VAL A 773 -19.80 32.23 -6.54
C VAL A 773 -20.06 31.58 -7.89
N ILE A 774 -19.22 30.62 -8.26
CA ILE A 774 -19.32 29.83 -9.50
C ILE A 774 -19.79 28.38 -9.27
N GLY A 775 -19.85 27.96 -8.00
CA GLY A 775 -20.29 26.63 -7.62
C GLY A 775 -20.27 26.41 -6.11
N LEU A 776 -20.55 25.18 -5.69
CA LEU A 776 -20.37 24.74 -4.31
C LEU A 776 -19.62 23.40 -4.29
N VAL A 777 -19.02 23.08 -3.15
CA VAL A 777 -18.38 21.79 -2.91
C VAL A 777 -18.73 21.33 -1.50
N THR A 778 -19.01 20.05 -1.34
CA THR A 778 -19.29 19.42 -0.05
C THR A 778 -18.19 18.44 0.34
N ILE A 779 -18.12 18.05 1.62
CA ILE A 779 -17.14 17.05 2.04
C ILE A 779 -17.44 15.70 1.38
N GLU A 780 -18.72 15.42 1.13
CA GLU A 780 -19.17 14.25 0.40
C GLU A 780 -18.62 14.25 -1.03
N ASP A 781 -18.67 15.39 -1.75
CA ASP A 781 -18.11 15.50 -3.11
C ASP A 781 -16.59 15.26 -3.12
N LEU A 782 -15.86 15.80 -2.13
CA LEU A 782 -14.40 15.61 -2.05
C LEU A 782 -14.01 14.16 -1.72
N VAL A 783 -14.84 13.47 -0.94
CA VAL A 783 -14.61 12.07 -0.59
C VAL A 783 -15.06 11.15 -1.72
N GLU A 784 -16.11 11.52 -2.45
CA GLU A 784 -16.55 10.81 -3.66
C GLU A 784 -15.44 10.77 -4.71
N GLU A 785 -14.60 11.82 -4.82
CA GLU A 785 -13.39 11.79 -5.64
C GLU A 785 -12.39 10.71 -5.21
N ILE A 786 -12.25 10.45 -3.90
CA ILE A 786 -11.36 9.41 -3.35
C ILE A 786 -11.95 8.02 -3.56
N ILE A 787 -13.22 7.83 -3.19
CA ILE A 787 -13.91 6.55 -3.30
C ILE A 787 -14.07 6.15 -4.78
N GLY A 788 -14.17 7.16 -5.65
CA GLY A 788 -14.67 7.04 -7.00
C GLY A 788 -16.18 6.85 -6.98
N THR A 789 -16.89 7.38 -7.98
CA THR A 789 -18.26 6.93 -8.20
C THR A 789 -18.22 5.43 -8.41
N VAL A 790 -18.85 4.66 -7.51
CA VAL A 790 -19.18 3.27 -7.79
C VAL A 790 -20.32 3.28 -8.80
N ARG A 791 -20.02 3.75 -10.02
CA ARG A 791 -20.69 3.22 -11.19
C ARG A 791 -20.12 1.84 -11.35
N ASP A 792 -20.98 0.87 -11.07
CA ASP A 792 -20.69 -0.54 -11.31
C ASP A 792 -20.07 -0.64 -12.71
N GLU A 793 -18.99 -1.41 -12.90
CA GLU A 793 -18.50 -1.74 -14.25
C GLU A 793 -19.56 -2.52 -15.07
N ARG A 794 -20.74 -2.77 -14.47
CA ARG A 794 -21.97 -3.28 -15.09
C ARG A 794 -23.02 -2.22 -15.40
N GLU A 795 -22.98 -1.06 -14.77
CA GLU A 795 -23.66 0.14 -15.23
C GLU A 795 -22.64 0.91 -16.08
N GLU A 796 -22.30 0.33 -17.24
CA GLU A 796 -21.88 1.13 -18.39
C GLU A 796 -22.88 2.29 -18.47
N GLY A 797 -22.37 3.48 -18.13
CA GLY A 797 -23.08 4.71 -18.37
C GLY A 797 -23.36 4.78 -19.87
N GLU A 798 -24.65 4.85 -20.17
CA GLU A 798 -25.24 5.19 -21.47
C GLU A 798 -25.46 3.97 -22.39
N LEU A 799 -26.73 3.57 -22.50
CA LEU A 799 -27.22 2.50 -23.36
C LEU A 799 -26.74 2.70 -24.80
N ILE A 800 -25.65 2.04 -25.17
CA ILE A 800 -25.23 1.89 -26.57
C ILE A 800 -25.83 0.58 -27.11
N SER A 801 -27.10 0.59 -27.50
CA SER A 801 -27.67 -0.58 -28.16
C SER A 801 -27.20 -0.62 -29.62
N VAL A 802 -26.26 -1.50 -29.93
CA VAL A 802 -25.75 -1.70 -31.29
C VAL A 802 -26.47 -2.88 -31.95
N GLU A 803 -27.26 -2.61 -32.98
CA GLU A 803 -27.88 -3.62 -33.85
C GLU A 803 -27.41 -3.43 -35.29
N GLY A 804 -26.37 -4.18 -35.67
CA GLY A 804 -25.83 -4.15 -37.03
C GLY A 804 -25.23 -2.77 -37.38
N ASN A 805 -25.91 -2.03 -38.26
CA ASN A 805 -25.50 -0.68 -38.67
C ASN A 805 -26.20 0.44 -37.91
N ARG A 806 -26.94 0.12 -36.85
CA ARG A 806 -27.71 1.06 -36.04
C ARG A 806 -27.18 1.05 -34.61
N MET A 807 -27.05 2.23 -34.04
CA MET A 807 -26.64 2.44 -32.67
C MET A 807 -27.58 3.46 -32.06
N ILE A 808 -28.07 3.23 -30.84
CA ILE A 808 -28.75 4.26 -30.06
C ILE A 808 -27.77 4.68 -28.97
N CYS A 809 -27.63 5.97 -28.74
CA CYS A 809 -26.66 6.54 -27.82
C CYS A 809 -27.33 7.67 -27.01
N ASP A 810 -26.96 7.87 -25.74
CA ASP A 810 -27.32 9.08 -24.99
C ASP A 810 -26.46 10.25 -25.52
N GLY A 811 -27.02 11.45 -25.49
CA GLY A 811 -26.35 12.64 -26.00
C GLY A 811 -25.14 13.07 -25.17
N ARG A 812 -24.96 12.53 -23.96
CA ARG A 812 -23.86 12.86 -23.07
C ARG A 812 -22.58 12.06 -23.32
N VAL A 813 -22.64 10.96 -24.09
CA VAL A 813 -21.45 10.17 -24.44
C VAL A 813 -20.42 11.06 -25.12
N GLU A 814 -19.18 10.95 -24.64
CA GLU A 814 -18.05 11.70 -25.18
C GLU A 814 -17.72 11.25 -26.61
N VAL A 815 -17.37 12.22 -27.46
CA VAL A 815 -16.98 11.93 -28.84
C VAL A 815 -15.71 11.08 -28.90
N GLU A 816 -14.79 11.26 -27.95
CA GLU A 816 -13.58 10.44 -27.82
C GLU A 816 -13.91 8.97 -27.52
N GLU A 817 -14.89 8.72 -26.66
CA GLU A 817 -15.38 7.36 -26.36
C GLU A 817 -16.02 6.71 -27.59
N LEU A 818 -16.87 7.44 -28.32
CA LEU A 818 -17.46 6.94 -29.57
C LEU A 818 -16.41 6.63 -30.65
N ASN A 819 -15.37 7.44 -30.73
CA ASN A 819 -14.27 7.26 -31.66
C ASN A 819 -13.37 6.07 -31.30
N SER A 820 -13.01 5.93 -30.02
CA SER A 820 -12.15 4.85 -29.54
C SER A 820 -12.85 3.49 -29.56
N ARG A 821 -14.13 3.45 -29.15
CA ARG A 821 -14.90 2.19 -29.03
C ARG A 821 -15.46 1.68 -30.35
N PHE A 822 -15.91 2.56 -31.25
CA PHE A 822 -16.59 2.17 -32.50
C PHE A 822 -15.92 2.68 -33.78
N GLU A 823 -14.69 3.21 -33.68
CA GLU A 823 -13.91 3.74 -34.81
C GLU A 823 -14.71 4.75 -35.66
N MET A 824 -15.54 5.58 -35.03
CA MET A 824 -16.47 6.46 -35.77
C MET A 824 -15.74 7.50 -36.61
N GLY A 825 -14.62 8.05 -36.12
CA GLY A 825 -13.88 9.12 -36.81
C GLY A 825 -14.67 10.43 -36.88
N ILE A 826 -15.48 10.72 -35.85
CA ILE A 826 -16.10 12.03 -35.65
C ILE A 826 -14.96 13.02 -35.36
N PRO A 827 -14.86 14.16 -36.08
CA PRO A 827 -13.79 15.12 -35.87
C PRO A 827 -13.83 15.72 -34.46
N GLU A 828 -12.68 16.12 -33.92
CA GLU A 828 -12.61 16.91 -32.70
C GLU A 828 -12.93 18.39 -33.00
N GLY A 829 -13.63 19.06 -32.10
CA GLY A 829 -14.07 20.45 -32.26
C GLY A 829 -14.38 21.13 -30.92
N GLU A 830 -15.17 22.21 -30.92
CA GLU A 830 -15.63 22.91 -29.70
C GLU A 830 -16.72 22.14 -28.92
N TYR A 831 -16.75 20.82 -29.07
CA TYR A 831 -17.71 19.93 -28.42
C TYR A 831 -16.99 18.72 -27.86
N GLU A 832 -17.42 18.28 -26.68
CA GLU A 832 -16.88 17.09 -26.01
C GLU A 832 -17.83 15.89 -26.15
N THR A 833 -19.12 16.13 -26.39
CA THR A 833 -20.19 15.11 -26.37
C THR A 833 -20.91 14.96 -27.70
N LEU A 834 -21.60 13.82 -27.90
CA LEU A 834 -22.44 13.58 -29.08
C LEU A 834 -23.54 14.65 -29.25
N ALA A 835 -24.16 15.10 -28.16
CA ALA A 835 -25.14 16.18 -28.19
C ALA A 835 -24.50 17.49 -28.67
N GLY A 836 -23.31 17.83 -28.15
CA GLY A 836 -22.54 18.99 -28.59
C GLY A 836 -22.21 18.92 -30.08
N TYR A 837 -21.80 17.75 -30.57
CA TYR A 837 -21.54 17.53 -31.99
C TYR A 837 -22.80 17.75 -32.85
N LEU A 838 -23.94 17.16 -32.46
CA LEU A 838 -25.20 17.31 -33.21
C LEU A 838 -25.73 18.74 -33.20
N ILE A 839 -25.57 19.45 -32.07
CA ILE A 839 -25.92 20.87 -31.97
C ILE A 839 -25.04 21.71 -32.90
N SER A 840 -23.74 21.40 -32.98
CA SER A 840 -22.80 22.09 -33.87
C SER A 840 -23.14 21.91 -35.36
N LEU A 841 -23.66 20.73 -35.74
CA LEU A 841 -24.08 20.45 -37.11
C LEU A 841 -25.43 21.09 -37.47
N TYR A 842 -26.33 21.25 -36.49
CA TYR A 842 -27.68 21.78 -36.71
C TYR A 842 -27.78 23.30 -36.54
N ASP A 843 -26.76 23.94 -35.96
CA ASP A 843 -26.77 25.36 -35.55
C ASP A 843 -27.91 25.69 -34.56
N GLY A 844 -28.03 24.83 -33.53
CA GLY A 844 -29.07 24.91 -32.51
C GLY A 844 -29.43 23.54 -31.93
N VAL A 845 -30.39 23.47 -31.01
CA VAL A 845 -30.84 22.19 -30.44
C VAL A 845 -31.86 21.53 -31.39
N PRO A 846 -31.54 20.40 -32.03
CA PRO A 846 -32.47 19.76 -32.96
C PRO A 846 -33.69 19.18 -32.23
N PRO A 847 -34.91 19.27 -32.81
CA PRO A 847 -36.11 18.72 -32.21
C PRO A 847 -36.16 17.17 -32.33
N PRO A 848 -36.96 16.48 -31.49
CA PRO A 848 -37.17 15.04 -31.63
C PRO A 848 -37.73 14.68 -33.02
N GLY A 849 -37.12 13.70 -33.67
CA GLY A 849 -37.43 13.25 -35.04
C GLY A 849 -36.53 13.85 -36.12
N GLU A 850 -35.73 14.86 -35.80
CA GLU A 850 -34.83 15.52 -36.76
C GLU A 850 -33.72 14.58 -37.24
N VAL A 851 -33.34 14.71 -38.52
CA VAL A 851 -32.33 13.85 -39.15
C VAL A 851 -31.15 14.69 -39.64
N ILE A 852 -29.98 14.47 -39.04
CA ILE A 852 -28.72 15.14 -39.39
C ILE A 852 -27.84 14.14 -40.13
N GLU A 853 -27.36 14.50 -41.32
CA GLU A 853 -26.54 13.60 -42.15
C GLU A 853 -25.12 14.10 -42.33
N THR A 854 -24.17 13.18 -42.20
CA THR A 854 -22.77 13.37 -42.58
C THR A 854 -22.39 12.37 -43.69
N ASP A 855 -21.15 12.44 -44.17
CA ASP A 855 -20.64 11.54 -45.20
C ASP A 855 -20.69 10.07 -44.78
N ARG A 856 -20.48 9.77 -43.49
CA ARG A 856 -20.39 8.40 -42.94
C ARG A 856 -21.60 7.98 -42.12
N PHE A 857 -22.33 8.92 -41.51
CA PHE A 857 -23.41 8.61 -40.56
C PHE A 857 -24.69 9.38 -40.86
N ARG A 858 -25.82 8.79 -40.47
CA ARG A 858 -27.11 9.46 -40.35
C ARG A 858 -27.53 9.43 -38.89
N PHE A 859 -27.69 10.59 -38.29
CA PHE A 859 -28.12 10.77 -36.91
C PHE A 859 -29.61 11.13 -36.90
N VAL A 860 -30.41 10.42 -36.10
CA VAL A 860 -31.83 10.69 -35.89
C VAL A 860 -32.03 11.04 -34.42
N VAL A 861 -32.47 12.25 -34.12
CA VAL A 861 -32.70 12.70 -32.75
C VAL A 861 -33.94 11.98 -32.23
N LEU A 862 -33.79 11.17 -31.19
CA LEU A 862 -34.92 10.44 -30.59
C LEU A 862 -35.59 11.27 -29.51
N GLU A 863 -34.80 11.96 -28.68
CA GLU A 863 -35.27 12.82 -27.59
C GLU A 863 -34.40 14.05 -27.44
N SER A 864 -35.04 15.18 -27.17
CA SER A 864 -34.44 16.50 -26.96
C SER A 864 -35.33 17.29 -25.99
N ASP A 865 -34.72 17.98 -25.03
CA ASP A 865 -35.43 18.75 -23.99
C ASP A 865 -35.45 20.26 -24.26
N GLY A 866 -35.18 20.65 -25.51
CA GLY A 866 -35.11 22.04 -25.98
C GLY A 866 -33.82 22.76 -25.57
N LYS A 867 -32.99 22.17 -24.70
CA LYS A 867 -31.66 22.69 -24.32
C LYS A 867 -30.52 21.79 -24.80
N THR A 868 -30.76 20.48 -24.87
CA THR A 868 -29.78 19.53 -25.38
C THR A 868 -30.45 18.28 -25.97
N VAL A 869 -29.69 17.54 -26.76
CA VAL A 869 -30.11 16.21 -27.26
C VAL A 869 -29.91 15.21 -26.14
N ARG A 870 -30.96 14.45 -25.79
CA ARG A 870 -30.91 13.41 -24.75
C ARG A 870 -30.59 12.06 -25.33
N ARG A 871 -31.15 11.71 -26.49
CA ARG A 871 -30.90 10.44 -27.17
C ARG A 871 -30.88 10.64 -28.67
N ALA A 872 -29.91 10.01 -29.32
CA ALA A 872 -29.79 10.01 -30.77
C ALA A 872 -29.54 8.59 -31.29
N LYS A 873 -30.14 8.27 -32.44
CA LYS A 873 -29.90 7.04 -33.17
C LYS A 873 -28.93 7.32 -34.30
N ILE A 874 -27.81 6.62 -34.31
CA ILE A 874 -26.75 6.72 -35.31
C ILE A 874 -26.88 5.54 -36.27
N ILE A 875 -26.88 5.83 -37.57
CA ILE A 875 -26.93 4.83 -38.64
C ILE A 875 -25.67 4.96 -39.46
N ASN A 876 -24.83 3.92 -39.46
CA ASN A 876 -23.63 3.87 -40.28
C ASN A 876 -24.00 3.56 -41.73
N LYS A 877 -23.60 4.46 -42.65
CA LYS A 877 -23.84 4.33 -44.10
C LYS A 877 -22.92 3.29 -44.76
N ALA A 878 -21.76 3.00 -44.17
CA ALA A 878 -20.71 2.13 -44.71
C ALA A 878 -20.78 0.67 -44.24
N GLY A 879 -21.54 0.32 -43.20
CA GLY A 879 -21.64 -1.06 -42.72
C GLY A 879 -22.00 -1.19 -41.24
N LYS A 880 -21.67 -2.34 -40.63
CA LYS A 880 -21.88 -2.57 -39.18
C LYS A 880 -20.87 -1.76 -38.36
N PHE A 881 -21.25 -1.39 -37.14
CA PHE A 881 -20.28 -0.91 -36.16
C PHE A 881 -19.33 -2.05 -35.77
N VAL A 882 -18.03 -1.78 -35.75
CA VAL A 882 -17.00 -2.71 -35.28
C VAL A 882 -16.58 -2.21 -33.92
N GLU A 883 -16.76 -3.03 -32.88
CA GLU A 883 -16.30 -2.71 -31.55
C GLU A 883 -14.78 -2.94 -31.51
N GLY A 884 -14.02 -1.89 -31.19
CA GLY A 884 -12.57 -1.95 -31.07
C GLY A 884 -12.15 -2.90 -29.95
N ALA A 885 -11.07 -3.65 -30.15
CA ALA A 885 -10.49 -4.46 -29.09
C ALA A 885 -9.77 -3.55 -28.07
N ALA A 886 -10.49 -3.14 -27.03
CA ALA A 886 -9.92 -2.49 -25.85
C ALA A 886 -9.33 -3.53 -24.88
#